data_AF-A0A3P1Z8K0-F1
#
_entry.id   AF-A0A3P1Z8K0-F1
#
_cell.length_a   1.000
_cell.length_b   1.000
_cell.length_c   1.000
_cell.angle_alpha   90.00
_cell.angle_beta   90.00
_cell.angle_gamma   90.00
#
_symmetry.space_group_name_H-M   'P 1'
#
loop_
_entity.id
_entity.type
_entity.pdbx_description
1 polymer ?
#
loop_
_entity_poly.entity_id
_entity_poly.type
_entity_poly.pdbx_seq_one_letter_code
_entity_poly.pdbx_strand_id
1 'polypeptide(L)'
;MEHNMFEELQVKKHQLIEFATKAVEYGWIPATKEATAGKGIISLEEIKEKIEKDILTIGVIGQMKCGKSTFLNSFVFKDDILPAATTPMTAALSVITYGEKERIVAEFYTADEWAEQEMQASRNESDAVDTLDASKIKAAKELVSKASKLGSSLNSYLGKTKEDRFDQLIEYVGADGKYVSFTKSVTIYYPHEYLKGVEVVDTPGFNDPIVSREERTKAFLAKADVVIMMLYAGRPFDATDRDIIFKNVRQCGIGKVLVGINKYDIPYCSETNPEDENQIKDYVKQEIRKACRECNDSTLVEILDDIEPIPLSAEMALLSELPMSKISSMDSFDFAWKRHCSNFGISTQDEMYKWSHLDEFIKAVRNMIDNEKGKILFAKPLNAILAAGDKLKSDNENAINLLSNEITLLSAPDSELDEREEQLAKADRKISRKINSLGEDLDAEIRNLVRKGGNELEDLVDASCNRMLNIVQNEWGRLKNVKSILPRLEGELQSLTTRKLKRATEQLSDEGERKLKRSVADFFSDAEEILLRYLPDFDSRYFIKSTQNRMNMEMEKSDLFSSESDTEEEVTWGDVIGEICGGFLNGATFGIWEKTMNVFSHGDNVAQISDYINSLSRDFDPEPYLKHAFKSKDKIIEFVRSRFVKELIEPLREQLTRVRSQKENKEKQLHNAEEKRKKLEEKKALITAQVQELAGLKLTVL
;
A
#
# COMPACT_ATOMS: atom_id res chain seq x y z
N MET A 1 2.65 -29.46 7.11
CA MET A 1 1.56 -28.58 6.68
C MET A 1 2.14 -27.18 6.63
N GLU A 2 2.47 -26.69 5.44
CA GLU A 2 2.68 -25.27 5.25
C GLU A 2 1.36 -24.56 5.62
N HIS A 3 1.43 -23.54 6.46
CA HIS A 3 0.25 -22.77 6.83
C HIS A 3 -0.27 -22.04 5.60
N ASN A 4 -1.59 -21.92 5.46
CA ASN A 4 -2.18 -21.13 4.39
C ASN A 4 -1.71 -19.67 4.56
N MET A 5 -1.39 -18.97 3.47
CA MET A 5 -0.93 -17.57 3.51
C MET A 5 -1.86 -16.64 4.29
N PHE A 6 -3.17 -16.92 4.25
CA PHE A 6 -4.17 -16.16 4.99
C PHE A 6 -4.07 -16.43 6.51
N GLU A 7 -3.77 -17.66 6.91
CA GLU A 7 -3.54 -18.02 8.32
C GLU A 7 -2.28 -17.34 8.85
N GLU A 8 -1.21 -17.32 8.06
CA GLU A 8 0.03 -16.62 8.42
C GLU A 8 -0.22 -15.13 8.66
N LEU A 9 -1.04 -14.47 7.82
CA LEU A 9 -1.41 -13.08 8.03
C LEU A 9 -2.18 -12.88 9.34
N GLN A 10 -3.13 -13.77 9.67
CA GLN A 10 -3.85 -13.71 10.95
C GLN A 10 -2.91 -13.94 12.14
N VAL A 11 -1.96 -14.87 12.01
CA VAL A 11 -0.94 -15.13 13.02
C VAL A 11 -0.08 -13.88 13.24
N LYS A 12 0.40 -13.23 12.17
CA LYS A 12 1.15 -11.96 12.27
C LYS A 12 0.33 -10.87 12.96
N LYS A 13 -0.96 -10.72 12.62
CA LYS A 13 -1.89 -9.78 13.28
C LYS A 13 -2.00 -10.07 14.78
N HIS A 14 -2.17 -11.33 15.15
CA HIS A 14 -2.27 -11.74 16.56
C HIS A 14 -0.97 -11.51 17.32
N GLN A 15 0.17 -11.86 16.74
CA GLN A 15 1.50 -11.65 17.34
C GLN A 15 1.79 -10.16 17.54
N LEU A 16 1.38 -9.28 16.62
CA LEU A 16 1.50 -7.83 16.82
C LEU A 16 0.65 -7.35 18.02
N ILE A 17 -0.55 -7.89 18.19
CA ILE A 17 -1.41 -7.59 19.34
C ILE A 17 -0.79 -8.10 20.64
N GLU A 18 -0.25 -9.32 20.67
CA GLU A 18 0.49 -9.85 21.83
C GLU A 18 1.69 -8.98 22.17
N PHE A 19 2.49 -8.62 21.16
CA PHE A 19 3.65 -7.75 21.29
C PHE A 19 3.25 -6.38 21.89
N ALA A 20 2.20 -5.76 21.36
CA ALA A 20 1.67 -4.50 21.87
C ALA A 20 1.07 -4.64 23.28
N THR A 21 0.43 -5.77 23.59
CA THR A 21 -0.14 -6.03 24.92
C THR A 21 0.97 -6.14 25.97
N LYS A 22 2.05 -6.87 25.69
CA LYS A 22 3.23 -6.91 26.58
C LYS A 22 3.87 -5.53 26.73
N ALA A 23 3.94 -4.74 25.67
CA ALA A 23 4.45 -3.38 25.77
C ALA A 23 3.59 -2.48 26.68
N VAL A 24 2.26 -2.68 26.72
CA VAL A 24 1.38 -2.03 27.71
C VAL A 24 1.67 -2.54 29.13
N GLU A 25 1.84 -3.85 29.33
CA GLU A 25 2.20 -4.42 30.64
C GLU A 25 3.51 -3.86 31.18
N TYR A 26 4.48 -3.58 30.30
CA TYR A 26 5.74 -2.95 30.65
C TYR A 26 5.65 -1.42 30.78
N GLY A 27 4.49 -0.83 30.48
CA GLY A 27 4.26 0.61 30.52
C GLY A 27 5.00 1.38 29.44
N TRP A 28 5.39 0.73 28.34
CA TRP A 28 6.04 1.35 27.19
C TRP A 28 5.06 2.19 26.39
N ILE A 29 3.86 1.66 26.18
CA ILE A 29 2.76 2.33 25.47
C ILE A 29 1.48 2.34 26.31
N PRO A 30 0.57 3.31 26.11
CA PRO A 30 -0.71 3.34 26.78
C PRO A 30 -1.70 2.31 26.23
N ALA A 31 -2.65 1.90 27.08
CA ALA A 31 -3.73 1.00 26.67
C ALA A 31 -4.78 1.69 25.79
N THR A 32 -5.14 2.94 26.10
CA THR A 32 -6.25 3.69 25.48
C THR A 32 -5.78 4.98 24.77
N LYS A 33 -6.59 5.45 23.82
CA LYS A 33 -6.39 6.72 23.10
C LYS A 33 -6.43 7.94 24.00
N GLU A 34 -7.25 7.92 25.05
CA GLU A 34 -7.37 9.07 25.97
C GLU A 34 -6.06 9.35 26.71
N ALA A 35 -5.23 8.31 26.90
CA ALA A 35 -3.92 8.42 27.53
C ALA A 35 -2.81 8.92 26.57
N THR A 36 -3.08 8.99 25.24
CA THR A 36 -2.12 9.46 24.22
C THR A 36 -2.22 10.96 23.93
N ALA A 37 -3.27 11.66 24.39
CA ALA A 37 -3.53 13.06 24.10
C ALA A 37 -2.28 13.95 24.32
N GLY A 38 -1.68 14.39 23.20
CA GLY A 38 -0.52 15.29 23.18
C GLY A 38 0.87 14.65 23.35
N LYS A 39 1.01 13.31 23.34
CA LYS A 39 2.29 12.62 23.58
C LYS A 39 2.97 12.03 22.35
N GLY A 40 2.27 11.89 21.22
CA GLY A 40 2.83 11.31 19.98
C GLY A 40 3.26 9.84 20.12
N ILE A 41 2.58 9.07 20.98
CA ILE A 41 2.86 7.64 21.23
C ILE A 41 1.62 6.86 20.84
N ILE A 42 1.78 5.78 20.06
CA ILE A 42 0.69 4.90 19.65
C ILE A 42 0.12 4.10 20.83
N SER A 43 -1.21 3.92 20.89
CA SER A 43 -1.87 3.09 21.91
C SER A 43 -2.19 1.67 21.41
N LEU A 44 -2.40 0.74 22.35
CA LEU A 44 -2.89 -0.62 22.02
C LEU A 44 -4.26 -0.57 21.33
N GLU A 45 -5.15 0.32 21.76
CA GLU A 45 -6.46 0.53 21.15
C GLU A 45 -6.36 0.98 19.68
N GLU A 46 -5.48 1.94 19.38
CA GLU A 46 -5.21 2.35 17.99
C GLU A 46 -4.67 1.21 17.12
N ILE A 47 -3.77 0.39 17.66
CA ILE A 47 -3.21 -0.76 16.94
C ILE A 47 -4.31 -1.78 16.66
N LYS A 48 -5.13 -2.12 17.66
CA LYS A 48 -6.24 -3.05 17.49
C LYS A 48 -7.24 -2.56 16.45
N GLU A 49 -7.65 -1.29 16.53
CA GLU A 49 -8.57 -0.73 15.53
C GLU A 49 -7.98 -0.74 14.12
N LYS A 50 -6.69 -0.43 13.96
CA LYS A 50 -6.02 -0.48 12.65
C LYS A 50 -6.01 -1.92 12.10
N ILE A 51 -5.73 -2.91 12.94
CA ILE A 51 -5.73 -4.33 12.54
C ILE A 51 -7.14 -4.83 12.22
N GLU A 52 -8.14 -4.43 13.00
CA GLU A 52 -9.54 -4.84 12.83
C GLU A 52 -10.18 -4.22 11.58
N LYS A 53 -9.88 -2.96 11.28
CA LYS A 53 -10.36 -2.27 10.07
C LYS A 53 -9.61 -2.70 8.80
N ASP A 54 -8.44 -3.30 8.94
CA ASP A 54 -7.64 -3.75 7.81
C ASP A 54 -8.24 -5.01 7.15
N ILE A 55 -8.77 -4.84 5.95
CA ILE A 55 -9.30 -5.91 5.10
C ILE A 55 -8.32 -6.13 3.95
N LEU A 56 -7.75 -7.34 3.85
CA LEU A 56 -6.96 -7.76 2.69
C LEU A 56 -7.89 -8.01 1.50
N THR A 57 -7.70 -7.23 0.45
CA THR A 57 -8.57 -7.24 -0.72
C THR A 57 -7.81 -7.79 -1.93
N ILE A 58 -8.23 -8.95 -2.43
CA ILE A 58 -7.64 -9.61 -3.60
C ILE A 58 -8.64 -9.62 -4.76
N GLY A 59 -8.29 -8.98 -5.87
CA GLY A 59 -9.08 -9.03 -7.10
C GLY A 59 -8.55 -10.07 -8.07
N VAL A 60 -9.42 -10.90 -8.64
CA VAL A 60 -9.06 -11.84 -9.72
C VAL A 60 -9.70 -11.38 -11.03
N ILE A 61 -8.87 -11.13 -12.03
CA ILE A 61 -9.24 -10.56 -13.34
C ILE A 61 -8.77 -11.46 -14.48
N GLY A 62 -9.44 -11.37 -15.64
CA GLY A 62 -9.07 -12.13 -16.83
C GLY A 62 -10.28 -12.45 -17.72
N GLN A 63 -10.02 -12.91 -18.94
CA GLN A 63 -11.07 -13.26 -19.90
C GLN A 63 -11.99 -14.38 -19.36
N MET A 64 -13.17 -14.53 -19.96
CA MET A 64 -13.99 -15.72 -19.74
C MET A 64 -13.23 -16.99 -20.10
N LYS A 65 -13.45 -18.08 -19.36
CA LYS A 65 -12.85 -19.41 -19.61
C LYS A 65 -11.32 -19.50 -19.45
N CYS A 66 -10.64 -18.45 -18.98
CA CYS A 66 -9.23 -18.54 -18.58
C CYS A 66 -9.05 -19.36 -17.28
N GLY A 67 -10.13 -19.67 -16.55
CA GLY A 67 -10.13 -20.56 -15.39
C GLY A 67 -10.09 -19.89 -14.01
N LYS A 68 -10.56 -18.63 -13.90
CA LYS A 68 -10.64 -17.87 -12.63
C LYS A 68 -11.39 -18.62 -11.53
N SER A 69 -12.60 -19.10 -11.80
CA SER A 69 -13.41 -19.79 -10.79
C SER A 69 -12.78 -21.12 -10.35
N THR A 70 -12.16 -21.87 -11.27
CA THR A 70 -11.37 -23.07 -10.93
C THR A 70 -10.16 -22.72 -10.06
N PHE A 71 -9.46 -21.63 -10.37
CA PHE A 71 -8.35 -21.13 -9.55
C PHE A 71 -8.83 -20.73 -8.15
N LEU A 72 -9.93 -19.99 -8.03
CA LEU A 72 -10.52 -19.63 -6.74
C LEU A 72 -10.98 -20.86 -5.93
N ASN A 73 -11.52 -21.88 -6.60
CA ASN A 73 -11.84 -23.16 -5.97
C ASN A 73 -10.59 -23.80 -5.35
N SER A 74 -9.45 -23.84 -6.05
CA SER A 74 -8.20 -24.34 -5.48
C SER A 74 -7.55 -23.40 -4.44
N PHE A 75 -7.59 -22.09 -4.69
CA PHE A 75 -6.87 -21.07 -3.91
C PHE A 75 -7.57 -20.71 -2.61
N VAL A 76 -8.91 -20.69 -2.61
CA VAL A 76 -9.73 -20.25 -1.47
C VAL A 76 -10.44 -21.42 -0.79
N PHE A 77 -11.12 -22.28 -1.56
CA PHE A 77 -12.05 -23.27 -1.00
C PHE A 77 -11.43 -24.65 -0.78
N LYS A 78 -10.40 -25.00 -1.57
CA LYS A 78 -9.87 -26.37 -1.70
C LYS A 78 -10.95 -27.40 -2.06
N ASP A 79 -12.02 -26.92 -2.69
CA ASP A 79 -13.16 -27.72 -3.14
C ASP A 79 -13.85 -27.02 -4.34
N ASP A 80 -14.64 -27.77 -5.10
CA ASP A 80 -15.37 -27.30 -6.27
C ASP A 80 -16.68 -26.60 -5.88
N ILE A 81 -16.56 -25.34 -5.45
CA ILE A 81 -17.65 -24.52 -4.90
C ILE A 81 -18.23 -23.57 -5.95
N LEU A 82 -17.38 -22.75 -6.56
CA LEU A 82 -17.81 -21.77 -7.57
C LEU A 82 -18.09 -22.50 -8.88
N PRO A 83 -19.22 -22.21 -9.54
CA PRO A 83 -19.58 -22.90 -10.78
C PRO A 83 -18.63 -22.51 -11.92
N ALA A 84 -17.86 -23.49 -12.42
CA ALA A 84 -17.05 -23.35 -13.62
C ALA A 84 -17.89 -23.46 -14.90
N ALA A 85 -18.86 -22.56 -15.10
CA ALA A 85 -19.75 -22.62 -16.27
C ALA A 85 -19.02 -22.26 -17.58
N THR A 86 -19.39 -22.96 -18.67
CA THR A 86 -18.86 -22.76 -20.03
C THR A 86 -19.67 -21.75 -20.86
N THR A 87 -20.69 -21.13 -20.28
CA THR A 87 -21.66 -20.25 -20.95
C THR A 87 -21.51 -18.78 -20.51
N PRO A 88 -21.77 -17.79 -21.39
CA PRO A 88 -21.33 -16.39 -21.22
C PRO A 88 -21.98 -15.55 -20.09
N MET A 89 -22.74 -16.14 -19.17
CA MET A 89 -23.66 -15.41 -18.28
C MET A 89 -23.29 -15.43 -16.79
N THR A 90 -22.03 -15.68 -16.45
CA THR A 90 -21.50 -15.53 -15.08
C THR A 90 -21.05 -14.09 -14.84
N ALA A 91 -21.98 -13.17 -14.66
CA ALA A 91 -21.67 -11.74 -14.72
C ALA A 91 -22.02 -10.92 -13.46
N ALA A 92 -22.47 -11.55 -12.37
CA ALA A 92 -22.55 -10.86 -11.08
C ALA A 92 -21.18 -10.92 -10.38
N LEU A 93 -20.69 -9.76 -9.91
CA LEU A 93 -19.45 -9.67 -9.14
C LEU A 93 -19.59 -10.51 -7.86
N SER A 94 -18.66 -11.42 -7.62
CA SER A 94 -18.72 -12.33 -6.47
C SER A 94 -17.65 -11.96 -5.46
N VAL A 95 -18.05 -11.67 -4.22
CA VAL A 95 -17.16 -11.34 -3.10
C VAL A 95 -17.15 -12.51 -2.14
N ILE A 96 -15.99 -13.11 -1.89
CA ILE A 96 -15.80 -14.20 -0.94
C ILE A 96 -15.19 -13.62 0.32
N THR A 97 -15.84 -13.85 1.46
CA THR A 97 -15.36 -13.38 2.76
C THR A 97 -15.79 -14.32 3.89
N TYR A 98 -15.26 -14.09 5.09
CA TYR A 98 -15.58 -14.90 6.26
C TYR A 98 -17.03 -14.71 6.73
N GLY A 99 -17.68 -15.81 7.09
CA GLY A 99 -18.86 -15.79 7.95
C GLY A 99 -18.98 -17.07 8.78
N GLU A 100 -19.60 -16.98 9.95
CA GLU A 100 -19.73 -18.13 10.88
C GLU A 100 -20.45 -19.35 10.27
N LYS A 101 -21.27 -19.12 9.24
CA LYS A 101 -22.01 -20.15 8.50
C LYS A 101 -21.98 -19.84 7.02
N GLU A 102 -22.04 -20.89 6.20
CA GLU A 102 -22.21 -20.79 4.76
C GLU A 102 -23.54 -20.11 4.42
N ARG A 103 -23.47 -18.96 3.74
CA ARG A 103 -24.64 -18.24 3.22
C ARG A 103 -24.22 -17.31 2.09
N ILE A 104 -25.19 -16.90 1.31
CA ILE A 104 -24.99 -15.91 0.26
C ILE A 104 -25.89 -14.71 0.49
N VAL A 105 -25.39 -13.52 0.16
CA VAL A 105 -26.16 -12.28 0.15
C VAL A 105 -26.07 -11.69 -1.25
N ALA A 106 -27.19 -11.73 -1.97
CA ALA A 106 -27.31 -11.09 -3.27
C ALA A 106 -27.75 -9.64 -3.12
N GLU A 107 -27.08 -8.74 -3.82
CA GLU A 107 -27.47 -7.33 -3.99
C GLU A 107 -28.06 -7.16 -5.39
N PHE A 108 -29.26 -6.60 -5.49
CA PHE A 108 -29.94 -6.37 -6.77
C PHE A 108 -29.81 -4.91 -7.21
N TYR A 109 -29.98 -4.67 -8.51
CA TYR A 109 -30.03 -3.31 -9.05
C TYR A 109 -31.08 -2.44 -8.37
N THR A 110 -30.80 -1.15 -8.22
CA THR A 110 -31.81 -0.16 -7.84
C THR A 110 -32.82 0.05 -8.97
N ALA A 111 -33.94 0.71 -8.65
CA ALA A 111 -34.94 1.05 -9.68
C ALA A 111 -34.35 1.95 -10.77
N ASP A 112 -33.49 2.90 -10.41
CA ASP A 112 -32.84 3.82 -11.35
C ASP A 112 -31.82 3.11 -12.24
N GLU A 113 -30.98 2.25 -11.65
CA GLU A 113 -30.02 1.42 -12.40
C GLU A 113 -30.75 0.49 -13.39
N TRP A 114 -31.88 -0.09 -12.98
CA TRP A 114 -32.69 -0.94 -13.84
C TRP A 114 -33.37 -0.16 -14.97
N ALA A 115 -33.89 1.03 -14.68
CA ALA A 115 -34.49 1.90 -15.70
C ALA A 115 -33.47 2.31 -16.78
N GLU A 116 -32.21 2.51 -16.41
CA GLU A 116 -31.13 2.73 -17.38
C GLU A 116 -30.92 1.51 -18.28
N GLN A 117 -30.94 0.30 -17.73
CA GLN A 117 -30.85 -0.93 -18.54
C GLN A 117 -32.04 -1.09 -19.50
N GLU A 118 -33.25 -0.76 -19.07
CA GLU A 118 -34.44 -0.76 -19.93
C GLU A 118 -34.33 0.28 -21.05
N MET A 119 -33.81 1.47 -20.75
CA MET A 119 -33.55 2.50 -21.76
C MET A 119 -32.52 2.02 -22.79
N GLN A 120 -31.40 1.44 -22.36
CA GLN A 120 -30.40 0.88 -23.28
C GLN A 120 -30.96 -0.27 -24.12
N ALA A 121 -31.76 -1.15 -23.52
CA ALA A 121 -32.42 -2.25 -24.21
C ALA A 121 -33.42 -1.79 -25.28
N SER A 122 -34.01 -0.60 -25.11
CA SER A 122 -34.96 -0.03 -26.07
C SER A 122 -34.31 0.55 -27.34
N ARG A 123 -32.99 0.76 -27.34
CA ARG A 123 -32.25 1.30 -28.50
C ARG A 123 -32.11 0.25 -29.60
N ASN A 124 -32.09 0.67 -30.87
CA ASN A 124 -31.77 -0.25 -31.97
C ASN A 124 -30.25 -0.43 -32.07
N GLU A 125 -29.81 -1.64 -32.45
CA GLU A 125 -28.38 -1.91 -32.65
C GLU A 125 -27.79 -1.07 -33.81
N SER A 126 -28.63 -0.62 -34.75
CA SER A 126 -28.25 0.31 -35.82
C SER A 126 -27.90 1.72 -35.34
N ASP A 127 -28.36 2.08 -34.14
CA ASP A 127 -28.17 3.40 -33.53
C ASP A 127 -26.92 3.41 -32.63
N ALA A 128 -26.13 2.34 -32.68
CA ALA A 128 -24.87 2.22 -31.96
C ALA A 128 -23.81 3.13 -32.56
N VAL A 129 -23.14 3.89 -31.70
CA VAL A 129 -22.09 4.84 -32.12
C VAL A 129 -20.79 4.12 -32.51
N ASP A 130 -20.56 2.95 -31.92
CA ASP A 130 -19.42 2.08 -32.19
C ASP A 130 -19.72 0.60 -31.84
N THR A 131 -18.73 -0.27 -32.00
CA THR A 131 -18.83 -1.71 -31.70
C THR A 131 -19.03 -2.02 -30.21
N LEU A 132 -18.57 -1.13 -29.33
CA LEU A 132 -18.73 -1.26 -27.89
C LEU A 132 -20.19 -0.96 -27.52
N ASP A 133 -20.75 0.15 -28.01
CA ASP A 133 -22.13 0.57 -27.80
C ASP A 133 -23.13 -0.46 -28.35
N ALA A 134 -22.84 -1.08 -29.50
CA ALA A 134 -23.63 -2.20 -30.03
C ALA A 134 -23.64 -3.40 -29.08
N SER A 135 -22.50 -3.70 -28.45
CA SER A 135 -22.39 -4.78 -27.47
C SER A 135 -23.16 -4.46 -26.18
N LYS A 136 -23.13 -3.20 -25.73
CA LYS A 136 -23.92 -2.71 -24.57
C LYS A 136 -25.44 -2.87 -24.81
N ILE A 137 -25.93 -2.42 -25.97
CA ILE A 137 -27.34 -2.54 -26.35
C ILE A 137 -27.78 -4.01 -26.39
N LYS A 138 -26.97 -4.87 -27.01
CA LYS A 138 -27.27 -6.31 -27.12
C LYS A 138 -27.38 -6.98 -25.76
N ALA A 139 -26.48 -6.65 -24.84
CA ALA A 139 -26.50 -7.22 -23.50
C ALA A 139 -27.65 -6.70 -22.65
N ALA A 140 -27.95 -5.40 -22.71
CA ALA A 140 -29.11 -4.83 -22.04
C ALA A 140 -30.40 -5.51 -22.50
N LYS A 141 -30.55 -5.76 -23.81
CA LYS A 141 -31.67 -6.54 -24.37
C LYS A 141 -31.75 -7.95 -23.81
N GLU A 142 -30.61 -8.64 -23.71
CA GLU A 142 -30.55 -10.00 -23.19
C GLU A 142 -30.93 -10.05 -21.69
N LEU A 143 -30.45 -9.11 -20.89
CA LEU A 143 -30.78 -8.99 -19.46
C LEU A 143 -32.27 -8.74 -19.24
N VAL A 144 -32.84 -7.72 -19.91
CA VAL A 144 -34.25 -7.35 -19.77
C VAL A 144 -35.15 -8.49 -20.24
N SER A 145 -34.79 -9.15 -21.34
CA SER A 145 -35.47 -10.34 -21.85
C SER A 145 -35.47 -11.49 -20.83
N LYS A 146 -34.31 -11.81 -20.23
CA LYS A 146 -34.24 -12.88 -19.21
C LYS A 146 -34.99 -12.50 -17.92
N ALA A 147 -34.93 -11.24 -17.50
CA ALA A 147 -35.64 -10.73 -16.33
C ALA A 147 -37.17 -10.80 -16.48
N SER A 148 -37.69 -10.72 -17.71
CA SER A 148 -39.14 -10.84 -17.99
C SER A 148 -39.77 -12.13 -17.45
N LYS A 149 -38.96 -13.20 -17.26
CA LYS A 149 -39.39 -14.47 -16.66
C LYS A 149 -39.88 -14.34 -15.22
N LEU A 150 -39.50 -13.27 -14.49
CA LEU A 150 -39.98 -12.99 -13.13
C LEU A 150 -41.27 -12.13 -13.10
N GLY A 151 -41.66 -11.53 -14.22
CA GLY A 151 -42.84 -10.68 -14.32
C GLY A 151 -42.89 -9.58 -13.26
N SER A 152 -44.06 -9.39 -12.63
CA SER A 152 -44.29 -8.33 -11.63
C SER A 152 -43.48 -8.47 -10.34
N SER A 153 -42.83 -9.62 -10.11
CA SER A 153 -42.02 -9.84 -8.91
C SER A 153 -40.67 -9.12 -8.96
N LEU A 154 -40.17 -8.73 -10.14
CA LEU A 154 -38.89 -8.02 -10.30
C LEU A 154 -38.83 -6.74 -9.46
N ASN A 155 -39.86 -5.90 -9.55
CA ASN A 155 -39.97 -4.63 -8.81
C ASN A 155 -39.92 -4.81 -7.29
N SER A 156 -40.25 -6.01 -6.78
CA SER A 156 -40.18 -6.30 -5.35
C SER A 156 -38.75 -6.53 -4.84
N TYR A 157 -37.80 -6.84 -5.75
CA TYR A 157 -36.39 -7.11 -5.45
C TYR A 157 -35.47 -5.92 -5.71
N LEU A 158 -35.83 -5.00 -6.61
CA LEU A 158 -34.98 -3.85 -6.93
C LEU A 158 -34.65 -3.00 -5.69
N GLY A 159 -33.37 -2.65 -5.54
CA GLY A 159 -32.81 -1.89 -4.43
C GLY A 159 -32.74 -2.64 -3.10
N LYS A 160 -32.98 -3.95 -3.08
CA LYS A 160 -32.91 -4.78 -1.88
C LYS A 160 -31.75 -5.76 -1.93
N THR A 161 -31.37 -6.25 -0.76
CA THR A 161 -30.53 -7.43 -0.61
C THR A 161 -31.38 -8.65 -0.26
N LYS A 162 -30.92 -9.84 -0.65
CA LYS A 162 -31.54 -11.11 -0.28
C LYS A 162 -30.47 -12.05 0.24
N GLU A 163 -30.65 -12.47 1.48
CA GLU A 163 -29.92 -13.60 2.03
C GLU A 163 -30.55 -14.91 1.55
N ASP A 164 -29.71 -15.86 1.17
CA ASP A 164 -30.12 -17.19 0.75
C ASP A 164 -29.12 -18.26 1.20
N ARG A 165 -29.53 -19.53 1.05
CA ARG A 165 -28.66 -20.67 1.31
C ARG A 165 -27.56 -20.76 0.25
N PHE A 166 -26.41 -21.28 0.67
CA PHE A 166 -25.25 -21.43 -0.19
C PHE A 166 -25.48 -22.33 -1.41
N ASP A 167 -26.31 -23.37 -1.29
CA ASP A 167 -26.69 -24.26 -2.39
C ASP A 167 -27.53 -23.57 -3.48
N GLN A 168 -28.03 -22.36 -3.23
CA GLN A 168 -28.70 -21.53 -4.22
C GLN A 168 -27.75 -20.62 -5.01
N LEU A 169 -26.43 -20.67 -4.77
CA LEU A 169 -25.46 -19.79 -5.44
C LEU A 169 -25.62 -19.79 -6.97
N ILE A 170 -25.85 -20.96 -7.56
CA ILE A 170 -26.04 -21.12 -9.01
C ILE A 170 -27.22 -20.30 -9.56
N GLU A 171 -28.24 -20.00 -8.74
CA GLU A 171 -29.39 -19.18 -9.15
C GLU A 171 -29.03 -17.70 -9.33
N TYR A 172 -27.92 -17.25 -8.76
CA TYR A 172 -27.46 -15.85 -8.79
C TYR A 172 -26.26 -15.63 -9.71
N VAL A 173 -25.37 -16.62 -9.84
CA VAL A 173 -24.14 -16.51 -10.64
C VAL A 173 -24.12 -17.45 -11.85
N GLY A 174 -24.99 -18.47 -11.91
CA GLY A 174 -25.03 -19.43 -13.00
C GLY A 174 -25.69 -18.88 -14.26
N ALA A 175 -25.27 -19.34 -15.45
CA ALA A 175 -25.70 -18.75 -16.72
C ALA A 175 -27.23 -18.77 -16.98
N ASP A 176 -27.93 -19.73 -16.37
CA ASP A 176 -29.39 -19.91 -16.46
C ASP A 176 -30.09 -19.67 -15.12
N GLY A 177 -29.39 -19.13 -14.12
CA GLY A 177 -29.93 -18.87 -12.79
C GLY A 177 -31.05 -17.84 -12.82
N LYS A 178 -32.04 -18.03 -11.94
CA LYS A 178 -33.25 -17.21 -11.89
C LYS A 178 -33.00 -15.72 -11.65
N TYR A 179 -31.98 -15.37 -10.86
CA TYR A 179 -31.76 -14.01 -10.36
C TYR A 179 -30.64 -13.25 -11.09
N VAL A 180 -29.89 -13.93 -11.96
CA VAL A 180 -28.63 -13.44 -12.55
C VAL A 180 -28.78 -12.14 -13.33
N SER A 181 -29.90 -11.96 -14.04
CA SER A 181 -30.11 -10.83 -14.94
C SER A 181 -30.27 -9.48 -14.24
N PHE A 182 -30.54 -9.46 -12.94
CA PHE A 182 -30.69 -8.23 -12.14
C PHE A 182 -29.92 -8.27 -10.82
N THR A 183 -29.10 -9.32 -10.62
CA THR A 183 -28.13 -9.37 -9.54
C THR A 183 -26.93 -8.50 -9.91
N LYS A 184 -26.59 -7.58 -9.01
CA LYS A 184 -25.44 -6.67 -9.13
C LYS A 184 -24.18 -7.34 -8.58
N SER A 185 -24.30 -7.98 -7.41
CA SER A 185 -23.22 -8.76 -6.81
C SER A 185 -23.76 -9.82 -5.87
N VAL A 186 -22.91 -10.80 -5.56
CA VAL A 186 -23.17 -11.82 -4.56
C VAL A 186 -22.02 -11.85 -3.57
N THR A 187 -22.30 -11.65 -2.29
CA THR A 187 -21.34 -11.89 -1.21
C THR A 187 -21.51 -13.31 -0.69
N ILE A 188 -20.46 -14.11 -0.79
CA ILE A 188 -20.35 -15.48 -0.33
C ILE A 188 -19.65 -15.46 1.02
N TYR A 189 -20.40 -15.83 2.06
CA TYR A 189 -19.86 -16.00 3.41
C TYR A 189 -19.49 -17.46 3.61
N TYR A 190 -18.22 -17.72 3.94
CA TYR A 190 -17.71 -19.08 4.07
C TYR A 190 -16.99 -19.28 5.43
N PRO A 191 -17.21 -20.42 6.14
CA PRO A 191 -16.76 -20.62 7.53
C PRO A 191 -15.31 -21.10 7.64
N HIS A 192 -14.38 -20.34 7.06
CA HIS A 192 -12.94 -20.55 7.27
C HIS A 192 -12.31 -19.37 7.99
N GLU A 193 -11.73 -19.65 9.17
CA GLU A 193 -11.10 -18.65 10.05
C GLU A 193 -10.08 -17.76 9.33
N TYR A 194 -9.34 -18.30 8.38
CA TYR A 194 -8.35 -17.54 7.63
C TYR A 194 -8.95 -16.47 6.70
N LEU A 195 -10.25 -16.55 6.38
CA LEU A 195 -10.94 -15.51 5.60
C LEU A 195 -11.32 -14.28 6.44
N LYS A 196 -11.09 -14.28 7.77
CA LYS A 196 -11.39 -13.12 8.62
C LYS A 196 -10.56 -11.92 8.18
N GLY A 197 -11.21 -10.81 7.82
CA GLY A 197 -10.51 -9.63 7.28
C GLY A 197 -9.85 -9.90 5.93
N VAL A 198 -10.37 -10.85 5.15
CA VAL A 198 -9.99 -11.11 3.76
C VAL A 198 -11.24 -11.01 2.89
N GLU A 199 -11.11 -10.30 1.77
CA GLU A 199 -12.09 -10.23 0.69
C GLU A 199 -11.43 -10.66 -0.61
N VAL A 200 -11.88 -11.77 -1.17
CA VAL A 200 -11.45 -12.23 -2.49
C VAL A 200 -12.58 -11.99 -3.48
N VAL A 201 -12.33 -11.23 -4.53
CA VAL A 201 -13.34 -10.86 -5.51
C VAL A 201 -13.08 -11.52 -6.84
N ASP A 202 -14.03 -12.34 -7.27
CA ASP A 202 -14.14 -12.79 -8.64
C ASP A 202 -14.82 -11.70 -9.44
N THR A 203 -14.05 -11.08 -10.34
CA THR A 203 -14.58 -10.06 -11.22
C THR A 203 -15.23 -10.72 -12.44
N PRO A 204 -16.43 -10.28 -12.86
CA PRO A 204 -16.93 -10.57 -14.20
C PRO A 204 -15.85 -10.14 -15.20
N GLY A 205 -15.62 -10.92 -16.26
CA GLY A 205 -14.60 -10.52 -17.25
C GLY A 205 -14.86 -9.09 -17.73
N PHE A 206 -13.86 -8.20 -17.67
CA PHE A 206 -13.99 -6.75 -17.89
C PHE A 206 -14.48 -6.33 -19.30
N ASN A 207 -14.78 -7.29 -20.17
CA ASN A 207 -15.60 -7.08 -21.34
C ASN A 207 -17.10 -7.24 -21.01
N ASP A 208 -17.52 -6.92 -19.77
CA ASP A 208 -18.92 -6.89 -19.41
C ASP A 208 -19.57 -5.72 -20.16
N PRO A 209 -20.52 -5.98 -21.08
CA PRO A 209 -21.23 -4.94 -21.80
C PRO A 209 -22.12 -4.06 -20.91
N ILE A 210 -22.22 -4.33 -19.60
CA ILE A 210 -23.04 -3.58 -18.64
C ILE A 210 -22.18 -2.59 -17.86
N VAL A 211 -22.44 -1.29 -18.08
CA VAL A 211 -21.66 -0.16 -17.52
C VAL A 211 -21.62 -0.17 -15.99
N SER A 212 -22.75 -0.41 -15.33
CA SER A 212 -22.83 -0.42 -13.85
C SER A 212 -21.99 -1.53 -13.19
N ARG A 213 -21.72 -2.62 -13.91
CA ARG A 213 -20.83 -3.71 -13.44
C ARG A 213 -19.37 -3.36 -13.66
N GLU A 214 -19.05 -2.69 -14.76
CA GLU A 214 -17.71 -2.18 -15.05
C GLU A 214 -17.26 -1.17 -13.97
N GLU A 215 -18.08 -0.16 -13.64
CA GLU A 215 -17.75 0.88 -12.65
C GLU A 215 -17.48 0.33 -11.25
N ARG A 216 -18.25 -0.67 -10.81
CA ARG A 216 -18.01 -1.30 -9.51
C ARG A 216 -16.73 -2.11 -9.49
N THR A 217 -16.45 -2.82 -10.58
CA THR A 217 -15.21 -3.59 -10.72
C THR A 217 -14.00 -2.67 -10.68
N LYS A 218 -14.09 -1.50 -11.32
CA LYS A 218 -13.10 -0.42 -11.26
C LYS A 218 -12.90 0.14 -9.84
N ALA A 219 -13.99 0.49 -9.16
CA ALA A 219 -13.95 0.97 -7.78
C ALA A 219 -13.35 -0.06 -6.81
N PHE A 220 -13.56 -1.35 -7.10
CA PHE A 220 -12.97 -2.44 -6.34
C PHE A 220 -11.46 -2.58 -6.62
N LEU A 221 -11.04 -2.60 -7.89
CA LEU A 221 -9.62 -2.70 -8.25
C LEU A 221 -8.80 -1.54 -7.69
N ALA A 222 -9.36 -0.33 -7.61
CA ALA A 222 -8.69 0.82 -7.00
C ALA A 222 -8.37 0.59 -5.50
N LYS A 223 -9.21 -0.20 -4.81
CA LYS A 223 -9.04 -0.55 -3.39
C LYS A 223 -8.29 -1.87 -3.18
N ALA A 224 -8.06 -2.65 -4.23
CA ALA A 224 -7.39 -3.93 -4.12
C ALA A 224 -5.94 -3.75 -3.65
N ASP A 225 -5.50 -4.68 -2.80
CA ASP A 225 -4.13 -4.81 -2.34
C ASP A 225 -3.32 -5.68 -3.31
N VAL A 226 -3.98 -6.71 -3.86
CA VAL A 226 -3.42 -7.58 -4.88
C VAL A 226 -4.43 -7.79 -6.00
N VAL A 227 -3.97 -7.72 -7.24
CA VAL A 227 -4.73 -7.97 -8.45
C VAL A 227 -4.09 -9.11 -9.22
N ILE A 228 -4.76 -10.25 -9.25
CA ILE A 228 -4.34 -11.45 -9.98
C ILE A 228 -4.94 -11.41 -11.38
N MET A 229 -4.11 -11.24 -12.40
CA MET A 229 -4.48 -11.34 -13.80
C MET A 229 -4.25 -12.76 -14.31
N MET A 230 -5.33 -13.45 -14.67
CA MET A 230 -5.32 -14.82 -15.19
C MET A 230 -5.39 -14.81 -16.72
N LEU A 231 -4.30 -15.23 -17.36
CA LEU A 231 -4.17 -15.43 -18.81
C LEU A 231 -4.40 -16.90 -19.18
N TYR A 232 -4.82 -17.16 -20.41
CA TYR A 232 -4.98 -18.51 -20.94
C TYR A 232 -3.77 -18.93 -21.79
N ALA A 233 -3.04 -19.98 -21.40
CA ALA A 233 -1.82 -20.41 -22.08
C ALA A 233 -2.02 -20.86 -23.54
N GLY A 234 -3.20 -21.38 -23.91
CA GLY A 234 -3.45 -21.83 -25.28
C GLY A 234 -3.65 -20.69 -26.29
N ARG A 235 -3.95 -19.48 -25.82
CA ARG A 235 -3.98 -18.23 -26.59
C ARG A 235 -3.62 -17.08 -25.66
N PRO A 236 -2.36 -16.99 -25.21
CA PRO A 236 -2.00 -15.98 -24.25
C PRO A 236 -2.12 -14.62 -24.91
N PHE A 237 -2.72 -13.66 -24.21
CA PHE A 237 -2.59 -12.26 -24.57
C PHE A 237 -3.30 -11.87 -25.89
N ASP A 238 -4.50 -12.40 -26.06
CA ASP A 238 -5.36 -12.09 -27.21
C ASP A 238 -5.90 -10.64 -27.16
N ALA A 239 -6.72 -10.23 -28.16
CA ALA A 239 -7.27 -8.88 -28.20
C ALA A 239 -8.12 -8.53 -26.96
N THR A 240 -8.74 -9.52 -26.31
CA THR A 240 -9.52 -9.32 -25.09
C THR A 240 -8.59 -9.09 -23.90
N ASP A 241 -7.57 -9.92 -23.72
CA ASP A 241 -6.59 -9.77 -22.64
C ASP A 241 -5.90 -8.40 -22.69
N ARG A 242 -5.57 -7.94 -23.91
CA ARG A 242 -5.05 -6.59 -24.17
C ARG A 242 -6.02 -5.51 -23.70
N ASP A 243 -7.28 -5.60 -24.10
CA ASP A 243 -8.31 -4.65 -23.68
C ASP A 243 -8.47 -4.61 -22.15
N ILE A 244 -8.41 -5.76 -21.48
CA ILE A 244 -8.48 -5.86 -20.01
C ILE A 244 -7.31 -5.10 -19.37
N ILE A 245 -6.10 -5.30 -19.90
CA ILE A 245 -4.90 -4.60 -19.45
C ILE A 245 -5.04 -3.09 -19.66
N PHE A 246 -5.36 -2.67 -20.89
CA PHE A 246 -5.38 -1.27 -21.26
C PHE A 246 -6.45 -0.46 -20.51
N LYS A 247 -7.62 -1.03 -20.30
CA LYS A 247 -8.76 -0.32 -19.71
C LYS A 247 -8.78 -0.38 -18.18
N ASN A 248 -8.29 -1.47 -17.59
CA ASN A 248 -8.59 -1.79 -16.18
C ASN A 248 -7.33 -1.96 -15.32
N VAL A 249 -6.26 -2.54 -15.86
CA VAL A 249 -4.98 -2.62 -15.13
C VAL A 249 -4.40 -1.22 -14.91
N ARG A 250 -4.66 -0.26 -15.81
CA ARG A 250 -4.30 1.17 -15.63
C ARG A 250 -4.87 1.79 -14.35
N GLN A 251 -5.99 1.26 -13.85
CA GLN A 251 -6.63 1.74 -12.62
C GLN A 251 -6.05 1.10 -11.37
N CYS A 252 -5.23 0.07 -11.54
CA CYS A 252 -4.51 -0.55 -10.45
C CYS A 252 -3.29 0.32 -10.11
N GLY A 253 -2.99 0.45 -8.82
CA GLY A 253 -1.74 1.06 -8.38
C GLY A 253 -0.53 0.24 -8.87
N ILE A 254 0.61 0.92 -9.03
CA ILE A 254 1.90 0.27 -9.33
C ILE A 254 2.24 -0.73 -8.23
N GLY A 255 2.78 -1.90 -8.59
CA GLY A 255 3.25 -2.91 -7.63
C GLY A 255 2.17 -3.87 -7.12
N LYS A 256 0.93 -3.78 -7.61
CA LYS A 256 -0.22 -4.55 -7.12
C LYS A 256 -0.66 -5.70 -8.03
N VAL A 257 -0.02 -5.90 -9.18
CA VAL A 257 -0.51 -6.82 -10.23
C VAL A 257 0.39 -8.04 -10.36
N LEU A 258 -0.22 -9.23 -10.31
CA LEU A 258 0.42 -10.53 -10.59
C LEU A 258 -0.19 -11.17 -11.82
N VAL A 259 0.63 -11.77 -12.68
CA VAL A 259 0.16 -12.43 -13.91
C VAL A 259 0.34 -13.94 -13.79
N GLY A 260 -0.77 -14.68 -13.79
CA GLY A 260 -0.81 -16.13 -13.85
C GLY A 260 -1.15 -16.63 -15.25
N ILE A 261 -0.33 -17.50 -15.83
CA ILE A 261 -0.58 -18.14 -17.13
C ILE A 261 -1.23 -19.50 -16.88
N ASN A 262 -2.56 -19.52 -16.84
CA ASN A 262 -3.31 -20.72 -16.52
C ASN A 262 -3.40 -21.69 -17.70
N LYS A 263 -3.58 -22.97 -17.40
CA LYS A 263 -3.66 -24.08 -18.36
C LYS A 263 -2.38 -24.25 -19.17
N TYR A 264 -1.23 -23.98 -18.55
CA TYR A 264 0.09 -24.17 -19.16
C TYR A 264 0.32 -25.63 -19.60
N ASP A 265 -0.40 -26.59 -18.98
CA ASP A 265 -0.41 -27.99 -19.36
C ASP A 265 -0.79 -28.24 -20.82
N ILE A 266 -1.55 -27.34 -21.44
CA ILE A 266 -1.98 -27.47 -22.84
C ILE A 266 -0.82 -27.30 -23.82
N PRO A 267 -0.11 -26.16 -23.88
CA PRO A 267 1.07 -26.03 -24.73
C PRO A 267 2.21 -26.95 -24.29
N TYR A 268 2.36 -27.22 -22.99
CA TYR A 268 3.39 -28.13 -22.48
C TYR A 268 3.25 -29.56 -22.99
N CYS A 269 2.03 -30.09 -23.01
CA CYS A 269 1.72 -31.45 -23.47
C CYS A 269 1.21 -31.51 -24.92
N SER A 270 1.44 -30.46 -25.71
CA SER A 270 0.98 -30.39 -27.10
C SER A 270 1.66 -31.46 -27.96
N GLU A 271 0.87 -32.33 -28.60
CA GLU A 271 1.40 -33.37 -29.49
C GLU A 271 2.06 -32.79 -30.76
N THR A 272 1.62 -31.61 -31.19
CA THR A 272 2.05 -30.99 -32.45
C THR A 272 3.22 -30.02 -32.29
N ASN A 273 3.28 -29.30 -31.17
CA ASN A 273 4.31 -28.31 -30.88
C ASN A 273 4.42 -28.13 -29.35
N PRO A 274 5.14 -29.02 -28.66
CA PRO A 274 5.32 -28.91 -27.21
C PRO A 274 6.21 -27.71 -26.88
N GLU A 275 5.75 -26.88 -25.94
CA GLU A 275 6.48 -25.71 -25.46
C GLU A 275 6.91 -25.95 -24.01
N ASP A 276 8.16 -25.65 -23.68
CA ASP A 276 8.60 -25.64 -22.29
C ASP A 276 8.08 -24.40 -21.53
N GLU A 277 8.16 -24.42 -20.21
CA GLU A 277 7.66 -23.34 -19.36
C GLU A 277 8.35 -21.99 -19.61
N ASN A 278 9.64 -21.99 -19.98
CA ASN A 278 10.37 -20.76 -20.27
C ASN A 278 9.90 -20.17 -21.59
N GLN A 279 9.62 -21.01 -22.60
CA GLN A 279 9.04 -20.57 -23.87
C GLN A 279 7.68 -19.93 -23.66
N ILE A 280 6.81 -20.54 -22.83
CA ILE A 280 5.49 -19.98 -22.49
C ILE A 280 5.64 -18.63 -21.77
N LYS A 281 6.52 -18.54 -20.77
CA LYS A 281 6.83 -17.30 -20.04
C LYS A 281 7.34 -16.21 -20.98
N ASP A 282 8.33 -16.53 -21.82
CA ASP A 282 8.97 -15.59 -22.73
C ASP A 282 8.00 -15.09 -23.79
N TYR A 283 7.12 -15.94 -24.30
CA TYR A 283 6.06 -15.54 -25.22
C TYR A 283 5.14 -14.48 -24.57
N VAL A 284 4.65 -14.75 -23.35
CA VAL A 284 3.78 -13.81 -22.63
C VAL A 284 4.51 -12.50 -22.33
N LYS A 285 5.77 -12.55 -21.89
CA LYS A 285 6.59 -11.35 -21.68
C LYS A 285 6.75 -10.53 -22.96
N GLN A 286 6.97 -11.19 -24.09
CA GLN A 286 7.09 -10.50 -25.38
C GLN A 286 5.78 -9.83 -25.78
N GLU A 287 4.64 -10.50 -25.59
CA GLU A 287 3.33 -9.93 -25.91
C GLU A 287 2.93 -8.80 -24.96
N ILE A 288 3.24 -8.90 -23.66
CA ILE A 288 3.11 -7.79 -22.69
C ILE A 288 3.93 -6.58 -23.18
N ARG A 289 5.22 -6.79 -23.49
CA ARG A 289 6.10 -5.71 -23.99
C ARG A 289 5.59 -5.13 -25.30
N LYS A 290 5.03 -5.95 -26.19
CA LYS A 290 4.45 -5.51 -27.46
C LYS A 290 3.20 -4.66 -27.25
N ALA A 291 2.28 -5.07 -26.38
CA ALA A 291 1.13 -4.25 -26.00
C ALA A 291 1.55 -2.92 -25.39
N CYS A 292 2.53 -2.94 -24.47
CA CYS A 292 3.07 -1.74 -23.87
C CYS A 292 3.66 -0.78 -24.93
N ARG A 293 4.34 -1.30 -25.96
CA ARG A 293 4.85 -0.52 -27.09
C ARG A 293 3.75 0.02 -28.00
N GLU A 294 2.72 -0.77 -28.28
CA GLU A 294 1.60 -0.39 -29.17
C GLU A 294 0.70 0.68 -28.54
N CYS A 295 0.58 0.70 -27.21
CA CYS A 295 -0.32 1.61 -26.51
C CYS A 295 0.27 3.01 -26.24
N ASN A 296 1.59 3.16 -26.36
CA ASN A 296 2.30 4.42 -26.04
C ASN A 296 1.96 4.96 -24.63
N ASP A 297 1.50 4.08 -23.73
CA ASP A 297 1.07 4.39 -22.36
C ASP A 297 2.16 3.93 -21.41
N SER A 298 2.90 4.90 -20.91
CA SER A 298 4.04 4.63 -20.06
C SER A 298 3.62 4.23 -18.62
N THR A 299 2.34 4.36 -18.22
CA THR A 299 1.84 3.89 -16.91
C THR A 299 1.71 2.38 -16.91
N LEU A 300 1.13 1.83 -17.98
CA LEU A 300 1.02 0.39 -18.18
C LEU A 300 2.36 -0.28 -18.40
N VAL A 301 3.29 0.41 -19.09
CA VAL A 301 4.69 -0.03 -19.13
C VAL A 301 5.19 -0.23 -17.71
N GLU A 302 5.07 0.76 -16.82
CA GLU A 302 5.62 0.64 -15.46
C GLU A 302 4.86 -0.31 -14.53
N ILE A 303 3.56 -0.53 -14.74
CA ILE A 303 2.81 -1.56 -14.01
C ILE A 303 3.26 -2.96 -14.44
N LEU A 304 3.64 -3.16 -15.71
CA LEU A 304 3.89 -4.47 -16.31
C LEU A 304 5.37 -4.79 -16.62
N ASP A 305 6.29 -3.83 -16.58
CA ASP A 305 7.69 -3.98 -17.07
C ASP A 305 8.46 -5.03 -16.25
N ASP A 306 8.22 -5.04 -14.94
CA ASP A 306 8.87 -5.92 -13.95
C ASP A 306 8.00 -7.11 -13.54
N ILE A 307 6.85 -7.33 -14.19
CA ILE A 307 6.02 -8.49 -13.88
C ILE A 307 6.67 -9.74 -14.47
N GLU A 308 6.89 -10.72 -13.59
CA GLU A 308 7.26 -12.08 -13.95
C GLU A 308 5.99 -12.94 -14.07
N PRO A 309 5.56 -13.35 -15.27
CA PRO A 309 4.41 -14.22 -15.43
C PRO A 309 4.69 -15.63 -14.89
N ILE A 310 3.73 -16.21 -14.19
CA ILE A 310 3.86 -17.52 -13.55
C ILE A 310 2.92 -18.53 -14.23
N PRO A 311 3.43 -19.53 -14.97
CA PRO A 311 2.65 -20.66 -15.46
C PRO A 311 2.04 -21.44 -14.31
N LEU A 312 0.77 -21.79 -14.44
CA LEU A 312 0.08 -22.60 -13.44
C LEU A 312 -1.07 -23.41 -14.05
N SER A 313 -1.49 -24.48 -13.39
CA SER A 313 -2.68 -25.26 -13.76
C SER A 313 -3.65 -25.36 -12.60
N ALA A 314 -4.67 -24.49 -12.62
CA ALA A 314 -5.71 -24.47 -11.60
C ALA A 314 -6.49 -25.79 -11.54
N GLU A 315 -6.61 -26.52 -12.66
CA GLU A 315 -7.27 -27.83 -12.69
C GLU A 315 -6.45 -28.89 -11.94
N MET A 316 -5.14 -28.95 -12.17
CA MET A 316 -4.25 -29.86 -11.42
C MET A 316 -4.24 -29.50 -9.93
N ALA A 317 -4.19 -28.21 -9.59
CA ALA A 317 -4.26 -27.76 -8.21
C ALA A 317 -5.56 -28.19 -7.53
N LEU A 318 -6.71 -27.99 -8.18
CA LEU A 318 -8.01 -28.42 -7.63
C LEU A 318 -8.06 -29.93 -7.45
N LEU A 319 -7.69 -30.71 -8.47
CA LEU A 319 -7.67 -32.19 -8.39
C LEU A 319 -6.74 -32.72 -7.29
N SER A 320 -5.66 -32.01 -6.97
CA SER A 320 -4.77 -32.39 -5.89
C SER A 320 -5.37 -32.22 -4.49
N GLU A 321 -6.36 -31.34 -4.33
CA GLU A 321 -7.03 -31.05 -3.04
C GLU A 321 -8.35 -31.83 -2.88
N LEU A 322 -8.99 -32.23 -3.99
CA LEU A 322 -10.27 -32.96 -3.94
C LEU A 322 -10.12 -34.38 -3.37
N PRO A 323 -11.10 -34.90 -2.61
CA PRO A 323 -11.11 -36.30 -2.21
C PRO A 323 -11.15 -37.24 -3.43
N MET A 324 -10.31 -38.28 -3.45
CA MET A 324 -10.28 -39.27 -4.56
C MET A 324 -11.64 -39.90 -4.85
N SER A 325 -12.50 -40.06 -3.83
CA SER A 325 -13.87 -40.55 -4.01
C SER A 325 -14.71 -39.60 -4.88
N LYS A 326 -14.54 -38.28 -4.73
CA LYS A 326 -15.22 -37.26 -5.54
C LYS A 326 -14.69 -37.28 -6.97
N ILE A 327 -13.37 -37.37 -7.14
CA ILE A 327 -12.71 -37.47 -8.45
C ILE A 327 -13.24 -38.69 -9.23
N SER A 328 -13.21 -39.88 -8.62
CA SER A 328 -13.67 -41.10 -9.28
C SER A 328 -15.18 -41.17 -9.50
N SER A 329 -15.98 -40.39 -8.79
CA SER A 329 -17.44 -40.36 -8.95
C SER A 329 -17.92 -39.46 -10.08
N MET A 330 -17.08 -38.53 -10.55
CA MET A 330 -17.42 -37.57 -11.59
C MET A 330 -16.56 -37.84 -12.82
N ASP A 331 -17.20 -38.27 -13.92
CA ASP A 331 -16.52 -38.64 -15.17
C ASP A 331 -15.56 -37.54 -15.67
N SER A 332 -15.93 -36.26 -15.50
CA SER A 332 -15.08 -35.13 -15.88
C SER A 332 -13.78 -35.05 -15.08
N PHE A 333 -13.84 -35.27 -13.77
CA PHE A 333 -12.66 -35.22 -12.90
C PHE A 333 -11.80 -36.47 -13.04
N ASP A 334 -12.41 -37.65 -13.13
CA ASP A 334 -11.68 -38.90 -13.40
C ASP A 334 -10.93 -38.84 -14.74
N PHE A 335 -11.58 -38.31 -15.78
CA PHE A 335 -10.93 -38.08 -17.07
C PHE A 335 -9.76 -37.10 -16.97
N ALA A 336 -9.96 -35.94 -16.33
CA ALA A 336 -8.91 -34.93 -16.16
C ALA A 336 -7.73 -35.47 -15.34
N TRP A 337 -8.00 -36.21 -14.26
CA TRP A 337 -6.99 -36.89 -13.45
C TRP A 337 -6.14 -37.84 -14.30
N LYS A 338 -6.78 -38.75 -15.03
CA LYS A 338 -6.08 -39.72 -15.90
C LYS A 338 -5.27 -39.03 -17.00
N ARG A 339 -5.81 -37.97 -17.60
CA ARG A 339 -5.13 -37.15 -18.61
C ARG A 339 -3.83 -36.57 -18.07
N HIS A 340 -3.88 -35.92 -16.91
CA HIS A 340 -2.70 -35.31 -16.27
C HIS A 340 -1.68 -36.36 -15.83
N CYS A 341 -2.13 -37.48 -15.25
CA CYS A 341 -1.26 -38.60 -14.90
C CYS A 341 -0.48 -39.13 -16.12
N SER A 342 -1.17 -39.32 -17.25
CA SER A 342 -0.53 -39.76 -18.49
C SER A 342 0.43 -38.73 -19.06
N ASN A 343 0.04 -37.46 -19.08
CA ASN A 343 0.77 -36.38 -19.71
C ASN A 343 2.08 -36.01 -18.98
N PHE A 344 2.04 -36.00 -17.64
CA PHE A 344 3.17 -35.59 -16.80
C PHE A 344 3.91 -36.76 -16.16
N GLY A 345 3.45 -38.00 -16.39
CA GLY A 345 4.04 -39.19 -15.76
C GLY A 345 3.87 -39.23 -14.24
N ILE A 346 2.82 -38.60 -13.72
CA ILE A 346 2.52 -38.48 -12.28
C ILE A 346 1.44 -39.48 -11.87
N SER A 347 1.39 -39.82 -10.58
CA SER A 347 0.41 -40.78 -10.06
C SER A 347 -0.20 -40.40 -8.71
N THR A 348 0.32 -39.37 -8.07
CA THR A 348 -0.10 -38.94 -6.72
C THR A 348 -0.64 -37.51 -6.71
N GLN A 349 -1.48 -37.19 -5.72
CA GLN A 349 -2.00 -35.83 -5.52
C GLN A 349 -0.87 -34.83 -5.20
N ASP A 350 0.14 -35.25 -4.42
CA ASP A 350 1.30 -34.41 -4.10
C ASP A 350 2.12 -34.04 -5.34
N GLU A 351 2.33 -34.99 -6.27
CA GLU A 351 2.98 -34.70 -7.55
C GLU A 351 2.13 -33.76 -8.40
N MET A 352 0.81 -33.97 -8.44
CA MET A 352 -0.12 -33.12 -9.17
C MET A 352 -0.13 -31.68 -8.63
N TYR A 353 -0.07 -31.50 -7.31
CA TYR A 353 0.05 -30.19 -6.67
C TYR A 353 1.36 -29.50 -7.08
N LYS A 354 2.49 -30.21 -7.03
CA LYS A 354 3.79 -29.66 -7.46
C LYS A 354 3.79 -29.22 -8.92
N TRP A 355 3.25 -30.05 -9.81
CA TRP A 355 3.12 -29.71 -11.23
C TRP A 355 2.04 -28.66 -11.50
N SER A 356 1.20 -28.30 -10.53
CA SER A 356 0.24 -27.22 -10.71
C SER A 356 0.88 -25.83 -10.65
N HIS A 357 2.08 -25.71 -10.05
CA HIS A 357 2.77 -24.45 -9.73
C HIS A 357 1.96 -23.47 -8.88
N LEU A 358 0.90 -23.94 -8.21
CA LEU A 358 0.09 -23.11 -7.34
C LEU A 358 0.89 -22.60 -6.13
N ASP A 359 1.85 -23.39 -5.62
CA ASP A 359 2.69 -22.97 -4.50
C ASP A 359 3.62 -21.81 -4.87
N GLU A 360 4.23 -21.84 -6.06
CA GLU A 360 5.01 -20.72 -6.60
C GLU A 360 4.14 -19.47 -6.74
N PHE A 361 2.91 -19.65 -7.24
CA PHE A 361 1.96 -18.54 -7.37
C PHE A 361 1.56 -17.95 -6.01
N ILE A 362 1.22 -18.80 -5.02
CA ILE A 362 0.89 -18.39 -3.65
C ILE A 362 2.07 -17.63 -3.01
N LYS A 363 3.31 -18.09 -3.20
CA LYS A 363 4.52 -17.40 -2.73
C LYS A 363 4.64 -16.00 -3.34
N ALA A 364 4.32 -15.82 -4.62
CA ALA A 364 4.33 -14.51 -5.26
C ALA A 364 3.25 -13.58 -4.69
N VAL A 365 2.02 -14.08 -4.48
CA VAL A 365 0.94 -13.31 -3.81
C VAL A 365 1.36 -12.89 -2.41
N ARG A 366 1.98 -13.80 -1.63
CA ARG A 366 2.50 -13.50 -0.29
C ARG A 366 3.52 -12.37 -0.30
N ASN A 367 4.53 -12.45 -1.17
CA ASN A 367 5.57 -11.42 -1.27
C ASN A 367 5.00 -10.04 -1.60
N MET A 368 3.96 -9.99 -2.44
CA MET A 368 3.28 -8.74 -2.77
C MET A 368 2.56 -8.14 -1.55
N ILE A 369 1.84 -8.96 -0.78
CA ILE A 369 1.15 -8.53 0.45
C ILE A 369 2.16 -8.02 1.48
N ASP A 370 3.26 -8.73 1.70
CA ASP A 370 4.31 -8.34 2.65
C ASP A 370 4.99 -7.02 2.23
N ASN A 371 5.13 -6.74 0.93
CA ASN A 371 5.74 -5.49 0.46
C ASN A 371 4.82 -4.27 0.57
N GLU A 372 3.53 -4.44 0.25
CA GLU A 372 2.53 -3.36 0.25
C GLU A 372 1.98 -3.11 1.66
N LYS A 373 1.38 -4.13 2.29
CA LYS A 373 0.78 -4.01 3.63
C LYS A 373 1.77 -4.19 4.76
N GLY A 374 2.79 -5.02 4.57
CA GLY A 374 3.75 -5.38 5.63
C GLY A 374 4.38 -4.16 6.32
N LYS A 375 4.78 -3.18 5.51
CA LYS A 375 5.42 -1.95 5.99
C LYS A 375 4.48 -1.06 6.80
N ILE A 376 3.24 -0.90 6.35
CA ILE A 376 2.29 0.03 6.96
C ILE A 376 1.62 -0.59 8.20
N LEU A 377 1.15 -1.83 8.07
CA LEU A 377 0.34 -2.47 9.09
C LEU A 377 1.17 -3.06 10.25
N PHE A 378 2.38 -3.55 9.96
CA PHE A 378 3.20 -4.22 10.96
C PHE A 378 4.44 -3.40 11.34
N ALA A 379 5.23 -2.95 10.37
CA ALA A 379 6.51 -2.31 10.68
C ALA A 379 6.33 -0.98 11.44
N LYS A 380 5.41 -0.11 11.01
CA LYS A 380 5.17 1.20 11.66
C LYS A 380 4.74 1.07 13.14
N PRO A 381 3.71 0.28 13.52
CA PRO A 381 3.38 0.07 14.93
C PRO A 381 4.51 -0.59 15.75
N LEU A 382 5.18 -1.58 15.17
CA LEU A 382 6.29 -2.30 15.83
C LEU A 382 7.43 -1.34 16.17
N ASN A 383 7.83 -0.50 15.23
CA ASN A 383 8.92 0.46 15.42
C ASN A 383 8.52 1.56 16.41
N ALA A 384 7.27 2.02 16.39
CA ALA A 384 6.76 2.98 17.38
C ALA A 384 6.81 2.43 18.82
N ILE A 385 6.43 1.16 19.03
CA ILE A 385 6.52 0.51 20.34
C ILE A 385 7.97 0.38 20.79
N LEU A 386 8.86 -0.05 19.90
CA LEU A 386 10.29 -0.19 20.19
C LEU A 386 10.90 1.16 20.56
N ALA A 387 10.54 2.24 19.84
CA ALA A 387 10.99 3.58 20.13
C ALA A 387 10.56 4.04 21.53
N ALA A 388 9.35 3.70 21.96
CA ALA A 388 8.85 3.99 23.30
C ALA A 388 9.65 3.24 24.39
N GLY A 389 9.99 1.97 24.15
CA GLY A 389 10.84 1.18 25.05
C GLY A 389 12.27 1.71 25.15
N ASP A 390 12.88 2.05 24.01
CA ASP A 390 14.23 2.61 23.97
C ASP A 390 14.31 4.00 24.61
N LYS A 391 13.23 4.80 24.50
CA LYS A 391 13.07 6.05 25.25
C LYS A 391 13.10 5.80 26.76
N LEU A 392 12.30 4.87 27.28
CA LEU A 392 12.30 4.53 28.71
C LEU A 392 13.67 4.07 29.21
N LYS A 393 14.36 3.25 28.41
CA LYS A 393 15.72 2.78 28.70
C LYS A 393 16.69 3.97 28.77
N SER A 394 16.72 4.81 27.73
CA SER A 394 17.60 5.97 27.68
C SER A 394 17.33 6.95 28.82
N ASP A 395 16.06 7.21 29.15
CA ASP A 395 15.70 8.16 30.20
C ASP A 395 16.15 7.63 31.59
N ASN A 396 16.00 6.31 31.83
CA ASN A 396 16.48 5.67 33.06
C ASN A 396 18.00 5.73 33.19
N GLU A 397 18.74 5.48 32.11
CA GLU A 397 20.21 5.53 32.11
C GLU A 397 20.74 6.95 32.23
N ASN A 398 20.09 7.93 31.59
CA ASN A 398 20.41 9.34 31.79
C ASN A 398 20.24 9.74 33.26
N ALA A 399 19.16 9.31 33.91
CA ALA A 399 18.94 9.55 35.33
C ALA A 399 20.02 8.88 36.22
N ILE A 400 20.46 7.67 35.88
CA ILE A 400 21.60 7.01 36.57
C ILE A 400 22.88 7.82 36.41
N ASN A 401 23.18 8.29 35.19
CA ASN A 401 24.38 9.07 34.91
C ASN A 401 24.37 10.41 35.66
N LEU A 402 23.22 11.10 35.68
CA LEU A 402 23.05 12.35 36.44
C LEU A 402 23.22 12.12 37.95
N LEU A 403 22.66 11.05 38.52
CA LEU A 403 22.87 10.71 39.94
C LEU A 403 24.31 10.30 40.23
N SER A 404 24.97 9.59 39.31
CA SER A 404 26.38 9.23 39.45
C SER A 404 27.25 10.47 39.49
N ASN A 405 26.96 11.47 38.65
CA ASN A 405 27.64 12.76 38.69
C ASN A 405 27.37 13.49 40.02
N GLU A 406 26.12 13.53 40.47
CA GLU A 406 25.75 14.15 41.75
C GLU A 406 26.51 13.54 42.95
N ILE A 407 26.63 12.21 42.99
CA ILE A 407 27.39 11.47 44.01
C ILE A 407 28.87 11.88 43.98
N THR A 408 29.46 12.00 42.78
CA THR A 408 30.84 12.47 42.60
C THR A 408 30.99 13.91 43.09
N LEU A 409 30.07 14.82 42.74
CA LEU A 409 30.08 16.22 43.18
C LEU A 409 29.95 16.37 44.69
N LEU A 410 29.08 15.57 45.33
CA LEU A 410 28.89 15.57 46.78
C LEU A 410 30.14 15.09 47.53
N SER A 411 30.94 14.23 46.89
CA SER A 411 32.18 13.67 47.44
C SER A 411 33.41 14.52 47.14
N ALA A 412 33.31 15.51 46.24
CA ALA A 412 34.43 16.33 45.79
C ALA A 412 34.76 17.48 46.76
N PRO A 413 36.05 17.88 46.87
CA PRO A 413 36.46 19.10 47.56
C PRO A 413 35.86 20.35 46.90
N ASP A 414 35.61 21.40 47.70
CA ASP A 414 35.00 22.64 47.20
C ASP A 414 35.83 23.32 46.08
N SER A 415 37.16 23.17 46.07
CA SER A 415 38.04 23.71 45.03
C SER A 415 37.85 23.05 43.66
N GLU A 416 37.44 21.79 43.61
CA GLU A 416 37.15 21.08 42.35
C GLU A 416 35.79 21.47 41.77
N LEU A 417 34.87 21.98 42.62
CA LEU A 417 33.56 22.43 42.17
C LEU A 417 33.65 23.68 41.28
N ASP A 418 34.58 24.59 41.55
CA ASP A 418 34.85 25.77 40.72
C ASP A 418 35.33 25.37 39.32
N GLU A 419 36.31 24.46 39.25
CA GLU A 419 36.84 23.96 37.97
C GLU A 419 35.77 23.24 37.14
N ARG A 420 34.94 22.41 37.79
CA ARG A 420 33.83 21.72 37.13
C ARG A 420 32.76 22.66 36.60
N GLU A 421 32.43 23.72 37.34
CA GLU A 421 31.49 24.73 36.86
C GLU A 421 32.02 25.46 35.62
N GLU A 422 33.31 25.81 35.62
CA GLU A 422 33.94 26.44 34.45
C GLU A 422 33.99 25.49 33.24
N GLN A 423 34.31 24.22 33.47
CA GLN A 423 34.31 23.17 32.44
C GLN A 423 32.92 22.97 31.84
N LEU A 424 31.87 22.87 32.68
CA LEU A 424 30.48 22.75 32.24
C LEU A 424 30.02 23.97 31.44
N ALA A 425 30.38 25.18 31.89
CA ALA A 425 30.07 26.40 31.15
C ALA A 425 30.78 26.46 29.78
N LYS A 426 32.01 25.92 29.68
CA LYS A 426 32.72 25.76 28.40
C LYS A 426 32.06 24.72 27.51
N ALA A 427 31.61 23.60 28.06
CA ALA A 427 30.87 22.57 27.35
C ALA A 427 29.58 23.14 26.76
N ASP A 428 28.76 23.80 27.59
CA ASP A 428 27.51 24.44 27.19
C ASP A 428 27.72 25.43 26.04
N ARG A 429 28.64 26.38 26.20
CA ARG A 429 28.95 27.37 25.14
C ARG A 429 29.43 26.72 23.84
N LYS A 430 30.13 25.59 23.90
CA LYS A 430 30.64 24.88 22.72
C LYS A 430 29.56 24.04 22.04
N ILE A 431 28.79 23.29 22.82
CA ILE A 431 27.68 22.48 22.32
C ILE A 431 26.60 23.38 21.73
N SER A 432 26.19 24.43 22.43
CA SER A 432 25.21 25.41 21.92
C SER A 432 25.65 26.04 20.59
N ARG A 433 26.95 26.32 20.42
CA ARG A 433 27.49 26.77 19.12
C ARG A 433 27.41 25.71 18.03
N LYS A 434 27.70 24.44 18.36
CA LYS A 434 27.59 23.33 17.41
C LYS A 434 26.14 23.02 17.03
N ILE A 435 25.18 23.18 17.96
CA ILE A 435 23.75 23.07 17.66
C ILE A 435 23.31 24.17 16.68
N ASN A 436 23.78 25.40 16.88
CA ASN A 436 23.48 26.49 15.95
C ASN A 436 24.12 26.27 14.57
N SER A 437 25.37 25.81 14.53
CA SER A 437 26.04 25.41 13.27
C SER A 437 25.25 24.34 12.54
N LEU A 438 24.81 23.29 13.24
CA LEU A 438 23.95 22.26 12.68
C LEU A 438 22.70 22.89 12.05
N GLY A 439 22.01 23.80 12.75
CA GLY A 439 20.84 24.49 12.19
C GLY A 439 21.16 25.28 10.91
N GLU A 440 22.27 26.01 10.89
CA GLU A 440 22.71 26.77 9.71
C GLU A 440 23.07 25.85 8.52
N ASP A 441 23.73 24.72 8.79
CA ASP A 441 24.11 23.71 7.79
C ASP A 441 22.88 23.04 7.20
N LEU A 442 21.94 22.59 8.05
CA LEU A 442 20.67 22.00 7.61
C LEU A 442 19.87 23.00 6.76
N ASP A 443 19.82 24.27 7.17
CA ASP A 443 19.13 25.34 6.42
C ASP A 443 19.77 25.59 5.05
N ALA A 444 21.10 25.57 4.96
CA ALA A 444 21.81 25.74 3.70
C ALA A 444 21.56 24.54 2.76
N GLU A 445 21.65 23.32 3.27
CA GLU A 445 21.42 22.10 2.50
C GLU A 445 19.98 22.02 1.96
N ILE A 446 19.00 22.28 2.81
CA ILE A 446 17.57 22.25 2.45
C ILE A 446 17.26 23.35 1.44
N ARG A 447 17.72 24.58 1.63
CA ARG A 447 17.47 25.66 0.64
C ARG A 447 18.02 25.31 -0.73
N ASN A 448 19.19 24.67 -0.79
CA ASN A 448 19.77 24.21 -2.05
C ASN A 448 18.94 23.09 -2.69
N LEU A 449 18.40 22.16 -1.90
CA LEU A 449 17.51 21.10 -2.37
C LEU A 449 16.16 21.63 -2.86
N VAL A 450 15.52 22.53 -2.10
CA VAL A 450 14.26 23.18 -2.50
C VAL A 450 14.46 23.93 -3.81
N ARG A 451 15.55 24.69 -3.96
CA ARG A 451 15.83 25.42 -5.20
C ARG A 451 16.08 24.48 -6.39
N LYS A 452 16.91 23.45 -6.20
CA LYS A 452 17.21 22.48 -7.26
C LYS A 452 15.96 21.70 -7.66
N GLY A 453 15.20 21.22 -6.68
CA GLY A 453 13.98 20.47 -6.88
C GLY A 453 12.87 21.31 -7.50
N GLY A 454 12.73 22.58 -7.12
CA GLY A 454 11.77 23.50 -7.73
C GLY A 454 11.99 23.60 -9.24
N ASN A 455 13.22 23.92 -9.64
CA ASN A 455 13.61 23.97 -11.05
C ASN A 455 13.35 22.64 -11.78
N GLU A 456 13.72 21.51 -11.18
CA GLU A 456 13.55 20.19 -11.80
C GLU A 456 12.07 19.84 -12.00
N LEU A 457 11.20 20.17 -11.03
CA LEU A 457 9.77 19.92 -11.14
C LEU A 457 9.11 20.85 -12.16
N GLU A 458 9.49 22.14 -12.18
CA GLU A 458 9.05 23.11 -13.20
C GLU A 458 9.43 22.61 -14.60
N ASP A 459 10.69 22.20 -14.80
CA ASP A 459 11.19 21.66 -16.07
C ASP A 459 10.39 20.42 -16.54
N LEU A 460 9.99 19.54 -15.60
CA LEU A 460 9.19 18.35 -15.91
C LEU A 460 7.75 18.69 -16.31
N VAL A 461 7.14 19.67 -15.66
CA VAL A 461 5.81 20.19 -16.00
C VAL A 461 5.86 20.86 -17.36
N ASP A 462 6.81 21.77 -17.58
CA ASP A 462 7.01 22.46 -18.86
C ASP A 462 7.24 21.49 -20.01
N ALA A 463 8.10 20.49 -19.82
CA ALA A 463 8.32 19.47 -20.84
C ALA A 463 7.04 18.67 -21.16
N SER A 464 6.17 18.44 -20.18
CA SER A 464 4.89 17.74 -20.38
C SER A 464 3.85 18.62 -21.04
N CYS A 465 3.75 19.89 -20.64
CA CYS A 465 2.92 20.89 -21.31
C CYS A 465 3.32 21.05 -22.78
N ASN A 466 4.61 21.13 -23.09
CA ASN A 466 5.11 21.18 -24.47
C ASN A 466 4.72 19.96 -25.30
N ARG A 467 4.77 18.74 -24.72
CA ARG A 467 4.29 17.52 -25.40
C ARG A 467 2.79 17.55 -25.65
N MET A 468 2.01 17.99 -24.66
CA MET A 468 0.55 18.13 -24.79
C MET A 468 0.18 19.18 -25.85
N LEU A 469 0.87 20.32 -25.89
CA LEU A 469 0.70 21.34 -26.93
C LEU A 469 1.00 20.78 -28.32
N ASN A 470 2.07 19.99 -28.47
CA ASN A 470 2.38 19.34 -29.74
C ASN A 470 1.26 18.40 -30.21
N ILE A 471 0.67 17.62 -29.28
CA ILE A 471 -0.48 16.75 -29.58
C ILE A 471 -1.68 17.58 -30.07
N VAL A 472 -1.99 18.68 -29.37
CA VAL A 472 -3.15 19.54 -29.70
C VAL A 472 -2.94 20.29 -31.02
N GLN A 473 -1.73 20.79 -31.29
CA GLN A 473 -1.47 21.68 -32.42
C GLN A 473 -1.11 20.93 -33.70
N ASN A 474 -0.34 19.85 -33.60
CA ASN A 474 0.24 19.19 -34.77
C ASN A 474 -0.41 17.86 -35.10
N GLU A 475 -1.07 17.22 -34.14
CA GLU A 475 -1.59 15.85 -34.30
C GLU A 475 -3.12 15.79 -34.28
N TRP A 476 -3.78 16.85 -33.79
CA TRP A 476 -5.23 16.99 -33.90
C TRP A 476 -5.64 17.38 -35.33
N GLY A 477 -6.08 16.39 -36.10
CA GLY A 477 -6.56 16.63 -37.47
C GLY A 477 -7.85 17.46 -37.50
N ARG A 478 -7.95 18.40 -38.45
CA ARG A 478 -9.10 19.34 -38.62
C ARG A 478 -10.49 18.70 -38.71
N LEU A 479 -10.56 17.44 -39.13
CA LEU A 479 -11.81 16.68 -39.30
C LEU A 479 -12.04 15.65 -38.19
N LYS A 480 -11.15 15.57 -37.18
CA LYS A 480 -11.20 14.58 -36.11
C LYS A 480 -11.76 15.20 -34.83
N ASN A 481 -12.53 14.41 -34.08
CA ASN A 481 -13.06 14.80 -32.78
C ASN A 481 -11.94 14.88 -31.73
N VAL A 482 -12.09 15.73 -30.71
CA VAL A 482 -11.17 15.85 -29.57
C VAL A 482 -10.92 14.51 -28.87
N LYS A 483 -11.90 13.59 -28.88
CA LYS A 483 -11.77 12.20 -28.40
C LYS A 483 -10.60 11.43 -29.04
N SER A 484 -10.14 11.83 -30.23
CA SER A 484 -9.02 11.18 -30.90
C SER A 484 -7.64 11.48 -30.29
N ILE A 485 -7.51 12.61 -29.58
CA ILE A 485 -6.25 13.02 -28.91
C ILE A 485 -6.33 12.87 -27.38
N LEU A 486 -7.54 12.76 -26.84
CA LEU A 486 -7.84 12.75 -25.42
C LEU A 486 -7.09 11.65 -24.63
N PRO A 487 -7.03 10.37 -25.09
CA PRO A 487 -6.28 9.33 -24.38
C PRO A 487 -4.78 9.63 -24.27
N ARG A 488 -4.20 10.34 -25.25
CA ARG A 488 -2.78 10.68 -25.27
C ARG A 488 -2.48 11.87 -24.36
N LEU A 489 -3.38 12.84 -24.33
CA LEU A 489 -3.33 13.96 -23.39
C LEU A 489 -3.46 13.48 -21.94
N GLU A 490 -4.42 12.60 -21.67
CA GLU A 490 -4.56 11.93 -20.37
C GLU A 490 -3.32 11.10 -20.02
N GLY A 491 -2.75 10.38 -20.99
CA GLY A 491 -1.53 9.59 -20.80
C GLY A 491 -0.32 10.43 -20.39
N GLU A 492 -0.10 11.59 -21.04
CA GLU A 492 0.98 12.51 -20.67
C GLU A 492 0.76 13.15 -19.30
N LEU A 493 -0.47 13.57 -18.98
CA LEU A 493 -0.76 14.15 -17.68
C LEU A 493 -0.64 13.11 -16.55
N GLN A 494 -1.14 11.89 -16.76
CA GLN A 494 -0.98 10.81 -15.79
C GLN A 494 0.50 10.43 -15.66
N SER A 495 1.29 10.43 -16.75
CA SER A 495 2.74 10.22 -16.71
C SER A 495 3.46 11.28 -15.89
N LEU A 496 3.11 12.55 -16.07
CA LEU A 496 3.66 13.65 -15.30
C LEU A 496 3.41 13.43 -13.81
N THR A 497 2.16 13.17 -13.44
CA THR A 497 1.68 13.11 -12.06
C THR A 497 2.11 11.85 -11.33
N THR A 498 1.82 10.68 -11.88
CA THR A 498 2.05 9.39 -11.20
C THR A 498 3.51 8.96 -11.21
N ARG A 499 4.37 9.57 -12.04
CA ARG A 499 5.72 9.06 -12.33
C ARG A 499 6.81 10.10 -12.40
N LYS A 500 6.73 11.09 -13.28
CA LYS A 500 7.82 12.09 -13.44
C LYS A 500 8.02 12.90 -12.16
N LEU A 501 6.94 13.50 -11.66
CA LEU A 501 6.95 14.25 -10.41
C LEU A 501 7.25 13.33 -9.21
N LYS A 502 6.63 12.15 -9.18
CA LYS A 502 6.88 11.14 -8.12
C LYS A 502 8.35 10.72 -8.03
N ARG A 503 9.00 10.36 -9.14
CA ARG A 503 10.40 9.92 -9.15
C ARG A 503 11.36 11.06 -8.83
N ALA A 504 11.14 12.25 -9.39
CA ALA A 504 11.97 13.42 -9.08
C ALA A 504 11.93 13.73 -7.59
N THR A 505 10.77 13.59 -6.96
CA THR A 505 10.59 13.87 -5.54
C THR A 505 11.12 12.77 -4.63
N GLU A 506 10.99 11.50 -5.01
CA GLU A 506 11.70 10.38 -4.36
C GLU A 506 13.22 10.61 -4.39
N GLN A 507 13.78 11.02 -5.53
CA GLN A 507 15.21 11.33 -5.64
C GLN A 507 15.64 12.52 -4.79
N LEU A 508 14.84 13.58 -4.75
CA LEU A 508 15.07 14.74 -3.89
C LEU A 508 15.03 14.36 -2.40
N SER A 509 14.10 13.49 -2.01
CA SER A 509 13.98 12.96 -0.66
C SER A 509 15.22 12.14 -0.28
N ASP A 510 15.64 11.21 -1.14
CA ASP A 510 16.86 10.41 -0.98
C ASP A 510 18.12 11.29 -0.85
N GLU A 511 18.25 12.32 -1.70
CA GLU A 511 19.38 13.26 -1.63
C GLU A 511 19.36 14.07 -0.34
N GLY A 512 18.17 14.51 0.08
CA GLY A 512 17.92 15.16 1.36
C GLY A 512 18.35 14.28 2.53
N GLU A 513 17.90 13.03 2.58
CA GLU A 513 18.19 12.10 3.66
C GLU A 513 19.68 11.93 3.87
N ARG A 514 20.41 11.71 2.78
CA ARG A 514 21.86 11.51 2.83
C ARG A 514 22.60 12.73 3.33
N LYS A 515 22.11 13.94 3.03
CA LYS A 515 22.71 15.21 3.47
C LYS A 515 22.42 15.47 4.95
N LEU A 516 21.15 15.38 5.36
CA LEU A 516 20.75 15.53 6.76
C LEU A 516 21.51 14.54 7.66
N LYS A 517 21.58 13.26 7.27
CA LYS A 517 22.30 12.22 8.04
C LYS A 517 23.78 12.54 8.20
N ARG A 518 24.43 13.12 7.18
CA ARG A 518 25.83 13.53 7.24
C ARG A 518 26.01 14.70 8.22
N SER A 519 25.24 15.77 8.06
CA SER A 519 25.30 16.95 8.93
C SER A 519 25.06 16.59 10.40
N VAL A 520 24.10 15.69 10.67
CA VAL A 520 23.82 15.21 12.02
C VAL A 520 24.94 14.31 12.55
N ALA A 521 25.52 13.43 11.74
CA ALA A 521 26.65 12.60 12.15
C ALA A 521 27.88 13.45 12.52
N ASP A 522 28.17 14.48 11.73
CA ASP A 522 29.25 15.44 11.99
C ASP A 522 29.03 16.17 13.32
N PHE A 523 27.80 16.63 13.57
CA PHE A 523 27.43 17.22 14.87
C PHE A 523 27.70 16.26 16.04
N PHE A 524 27.29 15.00 15.94
CA PHE A 524 27.49 14.04 17.03
C PHE A 524 28.97 13.74 17.28
N SER A 525 29.78 13.67 16.22
CA SER A 525 31.24 13.52 16.35
C SER A 525 31.86 14.69 17.10
N ASP A 526 31.49 15.92 16.73
CA ASP A 526 31.96 17.14 17.41
C ASP A 526 31.48 17.21 18.87
N ALA A 527 30.22 16.85 19.11
CA ALA A 527 29.63 16.86 20.44
C ALA A 527 30.30 15.82 21.36
N GLU A 528 30.62 14.63 20.84
CA GLU A 528 31.37 13.60 21.58
C GLU A 528 32.74 14.12 22.02
N GLU A 529 33.50 14.76 21.12
CA GLU A 529 34.81 15.34 21.46
C GLU A 529 34.70 16.42 22.55
N ILE A 530 33.68 17.29 22.45
CA ILE A 530 33.42 18.33 23.45
C ILE A 530 33.08 17.71 24.80
N LEU A 531 32.17 16.73 24.84
CA LEU A 531 31.77 16.07 26.08
C LEU A 531 32.95 15.33 26.71
N LEU A 532 33.73 14.57 25.95
CA LEU A 532 34.91 13.86 26.47
C LEU A 532 35.96 14.81 27.05
N ARG A 533 36.12 16.00 26.46
CA ARG A 533 37.11 16.98 26.89
C ARG A 533 36.69 17.76 28.13
N TYR A 534 35.42 18.14 28.22
CA TYR A 534 34.93 19.05 29.25
C TYR A 534 34.09 18.38 30.35
N LEU A 535 33.61 17.15 30.10
CA LEU A 535 32.87 16.33 31.05
C LEU A 535 33.46 14.91 31.08
N PRO A 536 34.75 14.74 31.45
CA PRO A 536 35.45 13.45 31.37
C PRO A 536 34.86 12.36 32.26
N ASP A 537 34.15 12.73 33.33
CA ASP A 537 33.48 11.79 34.25
C ASP A 537 32.08 11.38 33.77
N PHE A 538 31.59 11.97 32.69
CA PHE A 538 30.31 11.62 32.08
C PHE A 538 30.53 10.61 30.96
N ASP A 539 29.71 9.55 30.91
CA ASP A 539 29.75 8.55 29.85
C ASP A 539 29.22 9.12 28.52
N SER A 540 30.07 9.91 27.89
CA SER A 540 29.81 10.66 26.67
C SER A 540 29.50 9.73 25.51
N ARG A 541 30.23 8.62 25.40
CA ARG A 541 30.05 7.66 24.29
C ARG A 541 28.69 7.01 24.36
N TYR A 542 28.27 6.62 25.57
CA TYR A 542 26.95 6.04 25.79
C TYR A 542 25.85 7.03 25.43
N PHE A 543 25.93 8.26 25.95
CA PHE A 543 24.94 9.30 25.70
C PHE A 543 24.81 9.67 24.22
N ILE A 544 25.93 9.78 23.50
CA ILE A 544 25.94 10.04 22.06
C ILE A 544 25.26 8.89 21.31
N LYS A 545 25.67 7.65 21.59
CA LYS A 545 25.11 6.47 20.93
C LYS A 545 23.61 6.30 21.22
N SER A 546 23.17 6.50 22.46
CA SER A 546 21.74 6.39 22.82
C SER A 546 20.91 7.49 22.16
N THR A 547 21.45 8.71 22.08
CA THR A 547 20.78 9.85 21.44
C THR A 547 20.70 9.68 19.92
N GLN A 548 21.75 9.16 19.27
CA GLN A 548 21.74 8.80 17.85
C GLN A 548 20.71 7.71 17.54
N ASN A 549 20.65 6.65 18.35
CA ASN A 549 19.69 5.56 18.14
C ASN A 549 18.26 6.06 18.28
N ARG A 550 17.96 6.83 19.33
CA ARG A 550 16.63 7.39 19.57
C ARG A 550 16.20 8.32 18.44
N MET A 551 17.11 9.19 17.97
CA MET A 551 16.84 10.04 16.82
C MET A 551 16.58 9.20 15.56
N ASN A 552 17.35 8.14 15.29
CA ASN A 552 17.09 7.28 14.13
C ASN A 552 15.73 6.55 14.20
N MET A 553 15.23 6.24 15.39
CA MET A 553 13.93 5.59 15.60
C MET A 553 12.76 6.58 15.57
N GLU A 554 12.94 7.78 16.11
CA GLU A 554 11.95 8.87 16.07
C GLU A 554 11.89 9.54 14.68
N MET A 555 12.87 9.28 13.82
CA MET A 555 13.03 9.92 12.51
C MET A 555 13.13 8.92 11.37
N GLU A 556 12.23 7.92 11.33
CA GLU A 556 12.18 6.95 10.22
C GLU A 556 12.10 7.64 8.84
N LYS A 557 12.41 6.88 7.79
CA LYS A 557 12.51 7.34 6.40
C LYS A 557 11.28 8.15 5.93
N SER A 558 10.09 7.87 6.45
CA SER A 558 8.87 8.64 6.15
C SER A 558 8.91 10.03 6.79
N ASP A 559 9.14 10.13 8.08
CA ASP A 559 8.84 11.32 8.89
C ASP A 559 9.81 12.50 8.68
N LEU A 560 11.00 12.20 8.12
CA LEU A 560 11.99 13.21 7.75
C LEU A 560 11.60 14.01 6.51
N PHE A 561 10.78 13.44 5.62
CA PHE A 561 10.42 14.06 4.33
C PHE A 561 8.93 14.00 3.99
N SER A 562 8.11 13.38 4.85
CA SER A 562 6.67 13.25 4.63
C SER A 562 5.90 14.46 5.13
N SER A 563 4.86 14.81 4.38
CA SER A 563 3.76 15.68 4.83
C SER A 563 2.83 15.03 5.85
N GLU A 564 3.12 13.80 6.34
CA GLU A 564 2.35 13.15 7.40
C GLU A 564 2.61 13.84 8.75
N SER A 565 1.85 14.91 9.02
CA SER A 565 1.59 15.34 10.39
C SER A 565 0.32 14.66 10.91
N ASP A 566 0.35 14.19 12.16
CA ASP A 566 -0.77 13.59 12.92
C ASP A 566 -1.94 14.58 13.21
N THR A 567 -2.25 15.52 12.31
CA THR A 567 -3.35 16.48 12.46
C THR A 567 -4.09 16.69 11.14
N GLU A 568 -5.32 16.17 11.09
CA GLU A 568 -6.55 16.44 10.29
C GLU A 568 -6.57 17.18 8.93
N GLU A 569 -5.47 17.56 8.30
CA GLU A 569 -5.48 17.94 6.87
C GLU A 569 -4.32 17.22 6.16
N GLU A 570 -4.61 16.00 5.71
CA GLU A 570 -3.75 15.19 4.86
C GLU A 570 -3.58 15.90 3.51
N VAL A 571 -2.38 16.44 3.24
CA VAL A 571 -2.00 16.84 1.89
C VAL A 571 -1.08 15.76 1.35
N THR A 572 -1.70 14.74 0.73
CA THR A 572 -1.00 13.68 0.02
C THR A 572 -0.51 14.18 -1.33
N TRP A 573 0.43 13.45 -1.95
CA TRP A 573 0.79 13.67 -3.35
C TRP A 573 -0.43 13.69 -4.28
N GLY A 574 -1.47 12.91 -3.97
CA GLY A 574 -2.73 12.89 -4.68
C GLY A 574 -3.53 14.18 -4.55
N ASP A 575 -3.42 14.90 -3.43
CA ASP A 575 -4.12 16.16 -3.19
C ASP A 575 -3.44 17.32 -3.92
N VAL A 576 -2.10 17.38 -3.91
CA VAL A 576 -1.33 18.38 -4.67
C VAL A 576 -1.52 18.18 -6.18
N ILE A 577 -1.42 16.93 -6.64
CA ILE A 577 -1.70 16.58 -8.03
C ILE A 577 -3.17 16.84 -8.37
N GLY A 578 -4.08 16.55 -7.44
CA GLY A 578 -5.52 16.75 -7.58
C GLY A 578 -5.92 18.21 -7.63
N GLU A 579 -5.22 19.11 -6.95
CA GLU A 579 -5.47 20.56 -7.00
C GLU A 579 -4.92 21.16 -8.31
N ILE A 580 -3.71 20.74 -8.71
CA ILE A 580 -3.05 21.20 -9.94
C ILE A 580 -3.72 20.66 -11.20
N CYS A 581 -4.13 19.38 -11.19
CA CYS A 581 -4.68 18.66 -12.33
C CYS A 581 -6.20 18.46 -12.24
N GLY A 582 -6.86 18.85 -11.15
CA GLY A 582 -8.29 18.61 -10.91
C GLY A 582 -9.18 19.30 -11.93
N GLY A 583 -8.72 20.40 -12.53
CA GLY A 583 -9.39 21.02 -13.67
C GLY A 583 -9.29 20.21 -14.97
N PHE A 584 -8.33 19.32 -15.12
CA PHE A 584 -8.18 18.47 -16.31
C PHE A 584 -8.78 17.08 -16.04
N LEU A 585 -8.45 16.43 -14.93
CA LEU A 585 -8.80 15.03 -14.67
C LEU A 585 -10.27 14.78 -14.29
N ASN A 586 -11.02 15.78 -13.81
CA ASN A 586 -12.34 15.54 -13.20
C ASN A 586 -13.48 15.17 -14.15
N GLY A 587 -13.26 15.02 -15.46
CA GLY A 587 -14.30 14.61 -16.43
C GLY A 587 -15.44 15.63 -16.63
N ALA A 588 -15.73 16.50 -15.66
CA ALA A 588 -16.71 17.57 -15.72
C ALA A 588 -16.26 18.69 -16.67
N THR A 589 -14.99 19.10 -16.60
CA THR A 589 -14.36 20.09 -17.50
C THR A 589 -14.26 19.56 -18.92
N PHE A 590 -13.90 18.28 -19.09
CA PHE A 590 -13.91 17.62 -20.40
C PHE A 590 -15.32 17.39 -20.94
N GLY A 591 -16.31 17.09 -20.08
CA GLY A 591 -17.72 16.98 -20.47
C GLY A 591 -18.36 18.34 -20.80
N ILE A 592 -17.88 19.42 -20.18
CA ILE A 592 -18.22 20.81 -20.55
C ILE A 592 -17.58 21.14 -21.90
N TRP A 593 -16.30 20.84 -22.11
CA TRP A 593 -15.62 20.99 -23.40
C TRP A 593 -16.26 20.14 -24.51
N GLU A 594 -16.70 18.92 -24.23
CA GLU A 594 -17.41 18.10 -25.23
C GLU A 594 -18.74 18.74 -25.67
N LYS A 595 -19.46 19.37 -24.73
CA LYS A 595 -20.71 20.10 -25.04
C LYS A 595 -20.47 21.46 -25.71
N THR A 596 -19.41 22.19 -25.34
CA THR A 596 -19.13 23.52 -25.90
C THR A 596 -18.35 23.47 -27.21
N MET A 597 -17.47 22.48 -27.43
CA MET A 597 -16.63 22.36 -28.62
C MET A 597 -17.39 21.90 -29.89
N ASN A 598 -18.59 21.34 -29.74
CA ASN A 598 -19.52 21.10 -30.87
C ASN A 598 -20.10 22.40 -31.46
N VAL A 599 -19.86 23.56 -30.82
CA VAL A 599 -20.38 24.88 -31.23
C VAL A 599 -19.29 25.78 -31.85
N PHE A 600 -18.01 25.52 -31.59
CA PHE A 600 -16.88 26.35 -32.00
C PHE A 600 -16.06 25.76 -33.16
N SER A 601 -15.27 26.59 -33.83
CA SER A 601 -14.40 26.12 -34.92
C SER A 601 -13.20 25.33 -34.38
N HIS A 602 -12.61 24.45 -35.20
CA HIS A 602 -11.43 23.67 -34.80
C HIS A 602 -10.26 24.56 -34.33
N GLY A 603 -10.09 25.75 -34.92
CA GLY A 603 -9.06 26.70 -34.48
C GLY A 603 -9.33 27.26 -33.08
N ASP A 604 -10.59 27.60 -32.77
CA ASP A 604 -10.98 28.11 -31.46
C ASP A 604 -10.81 27.04 -30.37
N ASN A 605 -11.11 25.78 -30.70
CA ASN A 605 -10.93 24.67 -29.77
C ASN A 605 -9.45 24.38 -29.49
N VAL A 606 -8.59 24.42 -30.53
CA VAL A 606 -7.12 24.30 -30.37
C VAL A 606 -6.57 25.42 -29.48
N ALA A 607 -7.06 26.65 -29.65
CA ALA A 607 -6.65 27.79 -28.84
C ALA A 607 -7.06 27.62 -27.36
N GLN A 608 -8.31 27.25 -27.07
CA GLN A 608 -8.79 27.06 -25.70
C GLN A 608 -8.03 25.96 -24.94
N ILE A 609 -7.77 24.82 -25.58
CA ILE A 609 -7.01 23.73 -24.94
C ILE A 609 -5.55 24.14 -24.76
N SER A 610 -4.96 24.83 -25.75
CA SER A 610 -3.58 25.32 -25.64
C SER A 610 -3.41 26.34 -24.51
N ASP A 611 -4.37 27.25 -24.35
CA ASP A 611 -4.37 28.25 -23.27
C ASP A 611 -4.46 27.59 -21.90
N TYR A 612 -5.28 26.55 -21.76
CA TYR A 612 -5.36 25.76 -20.54
C TYR A 612 -4.07 24.97 -20.25
N ILE A 613 -3.46 24.34 -21.25
CA ILE A 613 -2.16 23.66 -21.06
C ILE A 613 -1.08 24.66 -20.63
N ASN A 614 -1.09 25.87 -21.21
CA ASN A 614 -0.17 26.93 -20.82
C ASN A 614 -0.43 27.45 -19.40
N SER A 615 -1.67 27.44 -18.91
CA SER A 615 -1.96 27.81 -17.52
C SER A 615 -1.42 26.79 -16.54
N LEU A 616 -1.42 25.49 -16.88
CA LEU A 616 -0.81 24.45 -16.03
C LEU A 616 0.69 24.70 -15.75
N SER A 617 1.45 25.11 -16.77
CA SER A 617 2.87 25.48 -16.60
C SER A 617 3.02 26.79 -15.82
N ARG A 618 2.20 27.80 -16.12
CA ARG A 618 2.27 29.12 -15.50
C ARG A 618 1.90 29.11 -14.02
N ASP A 619 0.92 28.31 -13.65
CA ASP A 619 0.34 28.28 -12.30
C ASP A 619 1.02 27.22 -11.42
N PHE A 620 1.96 26.44 -11.97
CA PHE A 620 2.70 25.43 -11.21
C PHE A 620 3.69 26.09 -10.25
N ASP A 621 3.48 25.88 -8.95
CA ASP A 621 4.38 26.30 -7.89
C ASP A 621 4.75 25.10 -6.99
N PRO A 622 5.98 24.56 -7.10
CA PRO A 622 6.44 23.47 -6.25
C PRO A 622 6.88 23.93 -4.86
N GLU A 623 6.99 25.25 -4.61
CA GLU A 623 7.61 25.80 -3.41
C GLU A 623 6.88 25.45 -2.10
N PRO A 624 5.53 25.51 -1.99
CA PRO A 624 4.80 25.16 -0.77
C PRO A 624 5.03 23.70 -0.36
N TYR A 625 5.04 22.79 -1.34
CA TYR A 625 5.29 21.37 -1.14
C TYR A 625 6.72 21.12 -0.66
N LEU A 626 7.71 21.64 -1.39
CA LEU A 626 9.11 21.44 -1.05
C LEU A 626 9.42 22.02 0.34
N LYS A 627 8.86 23.19 0.69
CA LYS A 627 9.02 23.77 2.04
C LYS A 627 8.40 22.87 3.12
N HIS A 628 7.26 22.25 2.86
CA HIS A 628 6.60 21.38 3.83
C HIS A 628 7.37 20.06 4.03
N ALA A 629 7.86 19.45 2.95
CA ALA A 629 8.66 18.22 2.99
C ALA A 629 9.91 18.34 3.87
N PHE A 630 10.44 19.54 4.08
CA PHE A 630 11.63 19.76 4.91
C PHE A 630 11.34 20.42 6.27
N LYS A 631 10.07 20.48 6.70
CA LYS A 631 9.66 21.03 8.01
C LYS A 631 10.19 20.20 9.20
N SER A 632 10.60 18.95 8.94
CA SER A 632 11.21 18.03 9.91
C SER A 632 12.56 18.51 10.47
N LYS A 633 13.26 19.44 9.79
CA LYS A 633 14.56 19.96 10.25
C LYS A 633 14.48 20.60 11.65
N ASP A 634 13.37 21.30 11.92
CA ASP A 634 13.20 22.03 13.18
C ASP A 634 13.01 21.03 14.32
N LYS A 635 12.40 19.87 14.03
CA LYS A 635 12.30 18.74 14.96
C LYS A 635 13.68 18.18 15.31
N ILE A 636 14.61 18.08 14.34
CA ILE A 636 16.00 17.64 14.60
C ILE A 636 16.67 18.59 15.58
N ILE A 637 16.64 19.89 15.26
CA ILE A 637 17.32 20.91 16.05
C ILE A 637 16.72 20.98 17.46
N GLU A 638 15.39 20.93 17.57
CA GLU A 638 14.69 20.92 18.84
C GLU A 638 15.00 19.66 19.66
N PHE A 639 15.00 18.48 19.03
CA PHE A 639 15.38 17.22 19.66
C PHE A 639 16.80 17.29 20.22
N VAL A 640 17.78 17.66 19.38
CA VAL A 640 19.18 17.79 19.79
C VAL A 640 19.32 18.82 20.92
N ARG A 641 18.67 19.97 20.79
CA ARG A 641 18.69 21.01 21.82
C ARG A 641 18.08 20.52 23.14
N SER A 642 16.96 19.81 23.09
CA SER A 642 16.34 19.22 24.29
C SER A 642 17.31 18.23 24.96
N ARG A 643 17.87 17.30 24.19
CA ARG A 643 18.75 16.25 24.71
C ARG A 643 20.02 16.80 25.34
N PHE A 644 20.73 17.68 24.66
CA PHE A 644 22.02 18.18 25.16
C PHE A 644 21.87 19.31 26.17
N VAL A 645 20.94 20.24 25.95
CA VAL A 645 20.81 21.42 26.82
C VAL A 645 19.89 21.11 27.99
N LYS A 646 18.63 20.74 27.72
CA LYS A 646 17.61 20.57 28.77
C LYS A 646 17.79 19.29 29.60
N GLU A 647 18.22 18.19 28.97
CA GLU A 647 18.29 16.88 29.63
C GLU A 647 19.69 16.52 30.16
N LEU A 648 20.73 17.28 29.77
CA LEU A 648 22.10 17.04 30.21
C LEU A 648 22.71 18.28 30.89
N ILE A 649 22.91 19.39 30.17
CA ILE A 649 23.63 20.57 30.70
C ILE A 649 22.88 21.24 31.86
N GLU A 650 21.60 21.54 31.69
CA GLU A 650 20.79 22.22 32.70
C GLU A 650 20.72 21.43 34.03
N PRO A 651 20.44 20.11 34.03
CA PRO A 651 20.48 19.29 35.24
C PRO A 651 21.84 19.30 35.94
N LEU A 652 22.94 19.20 35.18
CA LEU A 652 24.29 19.26 35.75
C LEU A 652 24.58 20.60 36.43
N ARG A 653 24.12 21.71 35.82
CA ARG A 653 24.27 23.06 36.37
C ARG A 653 23.43 23.25 37.63
N GLU A 654 22.22 22.73 37.64
CA GLU A 654 21.37 22.74 38.83
C GLU A 654 21.98 21.92 39.97
N GLN A 655 22.54 20.74 39.68
CA GLN A 655 23.20 19.89 40.67
C GLN A 655 24.39 20.63 41.32
N LEU A 656 25.28 21.22 40.52
CA LEU A 656 26.39 22.05 41.00
C LEU A 656 25.91 23.18 41.94
N THR A 657 24.84 23.87 41.55
CA THR A 657 24.25 24.97 42.34
C THR A 657 23.67 24.46 43.67
N ARG A 658 22.95 23.34 43.65
CA ARG A 658 22.36 22.72 44.85
C ARG A 658 23.44 22.26 45.83
N VAL A 659 24.46 21.54 45.37
CA VAL A 659 25.57 21.05 46.19
C VAL A 659 26.32 22.21 46.88
N ARG A 660 26.47 23.35 46.20
CA ARG A 660 27.05 24.57 46.79
C ARG A 660 26.19 25.20 47.88
N SER A 661 24.87 25.23 47.69
CA SER A 661 23.94 25.89 48.60
C SER A 661 23.65 25.13 49.90
N GLN A 662 23.86 23.80 49.93
CA GLN A 662 23.48 22.92 51.04
C GLN A 662 24.68 22.18 51.66
N LYS A 663 25.78 22.90 51.95
CA LYS A 663 27.03 22.32 52.47
C LYS A 663 26.87 21.51 53.76
N GLU A 664 25.93 21.88 54.64
CA GLU A 664 25.73 21.23 55.95
C GLU A 664 25.00 19.87 55.87
N ASN A 665 24.48 19.47 54.70
CA ASN A 665 23.64 18.27 54.55
C ASN A 665 24.19 17.27 53.51
N LYS A 666 25.48 17.39 53.12
CA LYS A 666 26.11 16.60 52.05
C LYS A 666 26.00 15.08 52.30
N GLU A 667 26.23 14.60 53.52
CA GLU A 667 26.15 13.15 53.84
C GLU A 667 24.74 12.57 53.62
N LYS A 668 23.70 13.28 54.05
CA LYS A 668 22.30 12.85 53.87
C LYS A 668 21.90 12.87 52.38
N GLN A 669 22.36 13.86 51.63
CA GLN A 669 22.14 13.95 50.18
C GLN A 669 22.84 12.81 49.44
N LEU A 670 24.10 12.52 49.82
CA LEU A 670 24.88 11.43 49.24
C LEU A 670 24.16 10.09 49.42
N HIS A 671 23.74 9.79 50.66
CA HIS A 671 22.99 8.57 50.95
C HIS A 671 21.69 8.45 50.13
N ASN A 672 20.91 9.54 50.03
CA ASN A 672 19.69 9.57 49.24
C ASN A 672 19.93 9.39 47.74
N ALA A 673 21.00 9.99 47.21
CA ALA A 673 21.38 9.87 45.80
C ALA A 673 21.84 8.44 45.47
N GLU A 674 22.63 7.81 46.33
CA GLU A 674 23.03 6.41 46.22
C GLU A 674 21.84 5.46 46.27
N GLU A 675 20.88 5.67 47.19
CA GLU A 675 19.68 4.83 47.29
C GLU A 675 18.79 4.96 46.04
N LYS A 676 18.61 6.18 45.52
CA LYS A 676 17.90 6.43 44.26
C LYS A 676 18.61 5.78 43.06
N ARG A 677 19.95 5.88 43.00
CA ARG A 677 20.75 5.27 41.92
C ARG A 677 20.57 3.76 41.93
N LYS A 678 20.62 3.13 43.10
CA LYS A 678 20.40 1.70 43.25
C LYS A 678 19.02 1.27 42.70
N LYS A 679 17.96 2.00 43.01
CA LYS A 679 16.60 1.74 42.48
C LYS A 679 16.54 1.87 40.95
N LEU A 680 17.23 2.85 40.37
CA LEU A 680 17.29 3.01 38.91
C LEU A 680 18.14 1.92 38.23
N GLU A 681 19.20 1.43 38.87
CA GLU A 681 19.99 0.30 38.36
C GLU A 681 19.18 -1.01 38.37
N GLU A 682 18.40 -1.25 39.42
CA GLU A 682 17.43 -2.36 39.46
C GLU A 682 16.40 -2.22 38.31
N LYS A 683 15.89 -1.01 38.08
CA LYS A 683 15.00 -0.72 36.94
C LYS A 683 15.69 -0.88 35.58
N LYS A 684 16.98 -0.54 35.46
CA LYS A 684 17.77 -0.73 34.23
C LYS A 684 17.89 -2.21 33.87
N ALA A 685 18.17 -3.05 34.87
CA ALA A 685 18.23 -4.50 34.67
C ALA A 685 16.87 -5.05 34.21
N LEU A 686 15.77 -4.59 34.81
CA LEU A 686 14.42 -4.94 34.40
C LEU A 686 14.11 -4.52 32.95
N ILE A 687 14.35 -3.26 32.59
CA ILE A 687 14.12 -2.77 31.21
C ILE A 687 14.98 -3.53 30.20
N THR A 688 16.22 -3.86 30.56
CA THR A 688 17.12 -4.63 29.68
C THR A 688 16.56 -6.04 29.41
N ALA A 689 16.01 -6.70 30.43
CA ALA A 689 15.36 -7.99 30.26
C ALA A 689 14.09 -7.88 29.39
N GLN A 690 13.26 -6.85 29.61
CA GLN A 690 12.06 -6.59 28.80
C GLN A 690 12.40 -6.36 27.31
N VAL A 691 13.45 -5.59 27.02
CA VAL A 691 13.92 -5.35 25.64
C VAL A 691 14.40 -6.65 24.98
N GLN A 692 15.11 -7.51 25.69
CA GLN A 692 15.55 -8.80 25.16
C GLN A 692 14.36 -9.73 24.85
N GLU A 693 13.36 -9.76 25.72
CA GLU A 693 12.15 -10.55 25.50
C GLU A 693 11.34 -10.06 24.30
N LEU A 694 11.09 -8.74 24.20
CA LEU A 694 10.37 -8.17 23.07
C LEU A 694 11.16 -8.29 21.76
N ALA A 695 12.49 -8.22 21.78
CA ALA A 695 13.31 -8.51 20.60
C ALA A 695 13.12 -9.94 20.09
N GLY A 696 12.89 -10.92 20.98
CA GLY A 696 12.53 -12.29 20.59
C GLY A 696 11.15 -12.38 19.92
N LEU A 697 10.15 -11.66 20.45
CA LEU A 697 8.81 -11.61 19.86
C LEU A 697 8.78 -10.85 18.53
N LYS A 698 9.62 -9.83 18.36
CA LYS A 698 9.75 -9.08 17.10
C LYS A 698 10.01 -10.00 15.91
N LEU A 699 10.88 -10.99 16.09
CA LEU A 699 11.24 -11.98 15.06
C LEU A 699 10.09 -12.92 14.68
N THR A 700 9.03 -12.97 15.50
CA THR A 700 7.85 -13.76 15.18
C THR A 700 6.83 -12.98 14.35
N VAL A 701 6.83 -11.64 14.47
CA VAL A 701 5.91 -10.73 13.75
C VAL A 701 6.39 -10.42 12.33
N LEU A 702 7.71 -10.27 12.14
CA LEU A 702 8.37 -10.04 10.85
C LEU A 702 8.66 -11.36 10.15
#